data_AF-A0A1G5YAK9-F1
#
_entry.id   AF-A0A1G5YAK9-F1
#
_cell.length_a   1.000
_cell.length_b   1.000
_cell.length_c   1.000
_cell.angle_alpha   90.00
_cell.angle_beta   90.00
_cell.angle_gamma   90.00
#
_symmetry.space_group_name_H-M   'P 1'
#
loop_
_entity.id
_entity.type
_entity.pdbx_description
1 polymer ?
#
loop_
_entity_poly.entity_id
_entity_poly.type
_entity_poly.pdbx_seq_one_letter_code
_entity_poly.pdbx_strand_id
1 'polypeptide(L)'
;MGLGWSIQAGGQVTRTVNGKADESNFLSITNDYSVDPFNFCANFNYKELTATGTNDREPDLFSYNYPGASGRFVLRQNGQPPLLFPESAIKLTKGSDFFDITDTQGLMYRFGADWAGLNGHRELLSSSSGSINTSAISTWYLQEIKTQNSDDYVTFKYQDLGTITTSEIETNITLMDQCNTADAVLLPCNSYSPVTTFVSTTSSISQLALDEIYFKTGKVKFVLGAARTDLPGSPNVERLSKIEIYSKLNGQYFLEKTFVLLNSGNFKLASNNGDARLKLDGIEVRDGSNTLINKYSFSYQTTTFSWDAVQGSYRRDLFGFYNGKSANTNLVPQETVQYQANSGTGLTTISIGGADRNTDTTFYKEGVLKRITFPTGGYTEFEFEPHKYADAGVTKYGSGLRIKKITKNDGQNTYSTLYRYGNNDDGFGHKNFDVRNFHFLTTQYKRDVVSGTPNQRQFRVRSWVSNSVVGPGFDDSPIVYTRVSEYANGTTSNGKTIYEFDNNSLIPDGVFTVQYSNKTWRNRKSWERGKLTKVLKYDNLNALKEVVTKAYTKYKGQTLNIGQAGAQVIIGEEVGGFFYYCPGTGGGYPYDGHRYMIATLTQDVGVYLETSSKQTLYYGSDSVENLTTRDFHPTYLKTSYEESSTFPNPQSVRNVTRYNYDIVNVSTTYTGYPEALRQLLLKNILAPVEQYTQVREASKSNVIVAGQVTDYSLISGTTWYMPSQAYFLETASPILTTAYSVVATSGTSSLTRDTRYKLRMSMTGYDSRGNLIQYSLSDGSTHSMLYGYEGEYVVAEASNTTVGNIAFTSFETSEKGGWTYAGVESSVMSGEAKSGSKVYLLNNGQITKSGLGAYKLSFWIRRNSGTAGTLAINGTAYTGTIDNTWRLVEISGSGSVTISGSGTIVDELRVHPTMSQMTTYTHRPLVGIRSQLDPRNQGMFYQYDPFGRLETVTNDLGHVLKHYEYTYISY
;
A
#
# COMPACT_ATOMS: atom_id res chain seq x y z
N MET A 1 5.17 10.04 -16.19
CA MET A 1 4.52 11.32 -15.82
C MET A 1 5.51 12.46 -15.81
N GLY A 2 6.62 12.33 -15.08
CA GLY A 2 7.75 13.25 -15.05
C GLY A 2 8.75 12.73 -14.02
N LEU A 3 10.00 13.18 -14.08
CA LEU A 3 10.99 12.82 -13.07
C LEU A 3 10.49 13.25 -11.68
N GLY A 4 10.58 12.34 -10.70
CA GLY A 4 10.10 12.56 -9.34
C GLY A 4 8.57 12.43 -9.14
N TRP A 5 7.79 12.28 -10.21
CA TRP A 5 6.34 12.08 -10.14
C TRP A 5 5.97 10.62 -10.40
N SER A 6 5.25 10.00 -9.47
CA SER A 6 4.67 8.66 -9.62
C SER A 6 3.16 8.70 -9.42
N ILE A 7 2.47 7.77 -10.05
CA ILE A 7 1.05 7.51 -9.80
C ILE A 7 0.95 6.17 -9.08
N GLN A 8 0.30 6.17 -7.92
CA GLN A 8 0.01 4.95 -7.19
C GLN A 8 -1.37 4.45 -7.64
N ALA A 9 -1.37 3.66 -8.71
CA ALA A 9 -2.53 2.93 -9.20
C ALA A 9 -2.16 1.46 -9.37
N GLY A 10 -3.04 0.56 -8.94
CA GLY A 10 -2.78 -0.88 -8.92
C GLY A 10 -1.83 -1.32 -7.79
N GLY A 11 -0.96 -2.27 -8.10
CA GLY A 11 -0.03 -2.87 -7.16
C GLY A 11 0.97 -3.77 -7.86
N GLN A 12 2.06 -4.12 -7.19
CA GLN A 12 3.07 -5.03 -7.71
C GLN A 12 3.76 -5.81 -6.60
N VAL A 13 4.27 -6.98 -6.94
CA VAL A 13 5.35 -7.66 -6.21
C VAL A 13 6.61 -7.51 -7.06
N THR A 14 7.66 -6.95 -6.48
CA THR A 14 8.97 -6.77 -7.14
C THR A 14 10.04 -7.58 -6.43
N ARG A 15 11.11 -7.91 -7.15
CA ARG A 15 12.22 -8.74 -6.69
C ARG A 15 13.55 -8.11 -7.02
N THR A 16 14.46 -8.10 -6.05
CA THR A 16 15.90 -7.93 -6.26
C THR A 16 16.56 -9.31 -6.19
N VAL A 17 17.23 -9.69 -7.27
CA VAL A 17 17.86 -11.01 -7.39
C VAL A 17 19.25 -11.00 -6.78
N ASN A 18 19.52 -11.94 -5.88
CA ASN A 18 20.83 -12.17 -5.25
C ASN A 18 21.37 -13.52 -5.73
N GLY A 19 22.17 -13.50 -6.80
CA GLY A 19 22.64 -14.75 -7.43
C GLY A 19 21.73 -15.18 -8.58
N LYS A 20 20.90 -16.20 -8.36
CA LYS A 20 19.93 -16.77 -9.31
C LYS A 20 18.52 -16.56 -8.76
N ALA A 21 17.51 -16.73 -9.61
CA ALA A 21 16.13 -16.69 -9.14
C ALA A 21 15.88 -17.84 -8.13
N ASP A 22 15.35 -17.51 -6.95
CA ASP A 22 14.99 -18.45 -5.90
C ASP A 22 14.32 -19.74 -6.40
N GLU A 23 13.32 -19.64 -7.28
CA GLU A 23 12.57 -20.79 -7.79
C GLU A 23 13.42 -21.73 -8.65
N SER A 24 14.50 -21.22 -9.26
CA SER A 24 15.41 -22.00 -10.08
C SER A 24 16.49 -22.71 -9.28
N ASN A 25 16.74 -22.27 -8.03
CA ASN A 25 17.86 -22.78 -7.26
C ASN A 25 17.61 -22.73 -5.75
N PHE A 26 17.59 -21.55 -5.10
CA PHE A 26 17.47 -21.41 -3.64
C PHE A 26 16.35 -22.26 -3.00
N LEU A 27 15.17 -22.33 -3.59
CA LEU A 27 14.05 -23.12 -3.06
C LEU A 27 14.12 -24.62 -3.41
N SER A 28 14.89 -24.97 -4.42
CA SER A 28 15.03 -26.35 -4.91
C SER A 28 16.10 -27.17 -4.19
N ILE A 29 17.00 -26.50 -3.46
CA ILE A 29 18.09 -27.13 -2.69
C ILE A 29 18.05 -26.68 -1.24
N THR A 30 18.34 -27.57 -0.30
CA THR A 30 18.34 -27.23 1.12
C THR A 30 19.59 -26.43 1.50
N ASN A 31 19.41 -25.32 2.21
CA ASN A 31 20.47 -24.55 2.84
C ASN A 31 20.79 -25.18 4.21
N ASP A 32 22.06 -25.44 4.47
CA ASP A 32 22.52 -25.89 5.78
C ASP A 32 23.04 -24.68 6.56
N TYR A 33 22.16 -24.09 7.35
CA TYR A 33 22.49 -22.94 8.19
C TYR A 33 23.52 -23.23 9.30
N SER A 34 23.95 -24.50 9.47
CA SER A 34 24.96 -24.90 10.44
C SER A 34 26.39 -24.90 9.90
N VAL A 35 26.59 -24.71 8.59
CA VAL A 35 27.94 -24.70 8.01
C VAL A 35 28.71 -23.49 8.56
N ASP A 36 29.76 -23.79 9.33
CA ASP A 36 30.63 -22.80 9.94
C ASP A 36 31.56 -22.16 8.88
N PRO A 37 31.56 -20.82 8.75
CA PRO A 37 32.52 -20.07 7.95
C PRO A 37 33.98 -20.44 8.22
N PHE A 38 34.33 -20.76 9.47
CA PHE A 38 35.70 -20.94 9.94
C PHE A 38 36.17 -22.41 9.98
N ASN A 39 35.28 -23.37 9.74
CA ASN A 39 35.66 -24.77 9.61
C ASN A 39 36.01 -25.10 8.14
N PHE A 40 37.30 -24.99 7.81
CA PHE A 40 37.77 -24.99 6.42
C PHE A 40 37.59 -26.32 5.68
N CYS A 41 37.83 -27.46 6.34
CA CYS A 41 37.73 -28.77 5.67
C CYS A 41 36.31 -29.34 5.64
N ALA A 42 35.50 -29.06 6.66
CA ALA A 42 34.13 -29.55 6.67
C ALA A 42 33.32 -28.84 5.57
N ASN A 43 32.46 -29.61 4.89
CA ASN A 43 31.51 -29.09 3.91
C ASN A 43 32.18 -28.32 2.76
N PHE A 44 33.40 -28.70 2.34
CA PHE A 44 34.11 -28.04 1.25
C PHE A 44 33.28 -27.93 -0.04
N ASN A 45 32.69 -29.05 -0.49
CA ASN A 45 31.85 -29.07 -1.69
C ASN A 45 30.64 -28.12 -1.56
N TYR A 46 30.06 -27.98 -0.37
CA TYR A 46 28.99 -27.03 -0.11
C TYR A 46 29.46 -25.59 -0.34
N LYS A 47 30.64 -25.24 0.22
CA LYS A 47 31.23 -23.90 0.10
C LYS A 47 31.62 -23.61 -1.35
N GLU A 48 32.20 -24.57 -2.05
CA GLU A 48 32.54 -24.49 -3.48
C GLU A 48 31.32 -24.21 -4.35
N LEU A 49 30.28 -25.03 -4.22
CA LEU A 49 29.07 -24.90 -5.03
C LEU A 49 28.36 -23.57 -4.74
N THR A 50 28.40 -23.09 -3.49
CA THR A 50 27.85 -21.79 -3.10
C THR A 50 28.66 -20.63 -3.68
N ALA A 51 29.99 -20.68 -3.57
CA ALA A 51 30.89 -19.63 -4.04
C ALA A 51 30.91 -19.48 -5.57
N THR A 52 30.87 -20.60 -6.29
CA THR A 52 30.82 -20.62 -7.76
C THR A 52 29.43 -20.24 -8.31
N GLY A 53 28.42 -20.12 -7.44
CA GLY A 53 27.03 -19.90 -7.84
C GLY A 53 26.40 -21.12 -8.51
N THR A 54 27.02 -22.29 -8.46
CA THR A 54 26.41 -23.54 -8.95
C THR A 54 25.14 -23.83 -8.17
N ASN A 55 25.25 -23.75 -6.84
CA ASN A 55 24.16 -23.78 -5.88
C ASN A 55 23.96 -22.38 -5.31
N ASP A 56 22.80 -21.79 -5.56
CA ASP A 56 22.43 -20.54 -4.94
C ASP A 56 21.83 -20.78 -3.57
N ARG A 57 22.36 -20.07 -2.58
CA ARG A 57 22.00 -20.17 -1.16
C ARG A 57 21.63 -18.82 -0.58
N GLU A 58 21.56 -17.81 -1.43
CA GLU A 58 21.21 -16.44 -1.10
C GLU A 58 19.72 -16.24 -1.46
N PRO A 59 18.86 -15.82 -0.53
CA PRO A 59 17.47 -15.55 -0.85
C PRO A 59 17.34 -14.25 -1.63
N ASP A 60 16.37 -14.22 -2.54
CA ASP A 60 15.97 -12.99 -3.19
C ASP A 60 15.13 -12.11 -2.26
N LEU A 61 15.29 -10.79 -2.42
CA LEU A 61 14.53 -9.81 -1.67
C LEU A 61 13.30 -9.38 -2.45
N PHE A 62 12.11 -9.68 -1.92
CA PHE A 62 10.85 -9.26 -2.49
C PHE A 62 10.29 -8.03 -1.76
N SER A 63 9.60 -7.17 -2.51
CA SER A 63 8.76 -6.10 -1.97
C SER A 63 7.37 -6.22 -2.59
N TYR A 64 6.33 -5.87 -1.86
CA TYR A 64 4.96 -5.83 -2.36
C TYR A 64 4.29 -4.50 -2.02
N ASN A 65 3.35 -4.10 -2.86
CA ASN A 65 2.37 -3.07 -2.52
C ASN A 65 1.01 -3.39 -3.16
N TYR A 66 -0.04 -3.04 -2.45
CA TYR A 66 -1.43 -3.04 -2.90
C TYR A 66 -2.14 -1.83 -2.27
N PRO A 67 -3.38 -1.50 -2.69
CA PRO A 67 -4.10 -0.36 -2.11
C PRO A 67 -4.13 -0.42 -0.57
N GLY A 68 -3.48 0.55 0.08
CA GLY A 68 -3.48 0.70 1.53
C GLY A 68 -2.31 0.03 2.29
N ALA A 69 -1.47 -0.80 1.66
CA ALA A 69 -0.34 -1.41 2.36
C ALA A 69 0.83 -1.82 1.45
N SER A 70 2.01 -1.94 2.05
CA SER A 70 3.24 -2.40 1.41
C SER A 70 4.16 -3.06 2.43
N GLY A 71 5.11 -3.86 1.96
CA GLY A 71 6.12 -4.48 2.83
C GLY A 71 7.16 -5.24 2.03
N ARG A 72 8.05 -5.95 2.74
CA ARG A 72 9.04 -6.84 2.15
C ARG A 72 8.92 -8.24 2.69
N PHE A 73 9.48 -9.19 1.93
CA PHE A 73 9.62 -10.55 2.37
C PHE A 73 10.77 -11.27 1.67
N VAL A 74 11.18 -12.39 2.24
CA VAL A 74 12.00 -13.41 1.57
C VAL A 74 11.21 -14.71 1.51
N LEU A 75 11.43 -15.49 0.45
CA LEU A 75 10.92 -16.85 0.38
C LEU A 75 11.74 -17.75 1.31
N ARG A 76 11.13 -18.82 1.80
CA ARG A 76 11.78 -19.78 2.70
C ARG A 76 11.69 -21.19 2.14
N GLN A 77 12.72 -21.97 2.42
CA GLN A 77 12.85 -23.36 1.96
C GLN A 77 11.89 -24.30 2.71
N ASN A 78 11.79 -25.55 2.25
CA ASN A 78 11.02 -26.63 2.89
C ASN A 78 9.52 -26.30 3.08
N GLY A 79 8.94 -25.53 2.16
CA GLY A 79 7.52 -25.14 2.19
C GLY A 79 7.14 -24.20 3.35
N GLN A 80 8.12 -23.59 4.02
CA GLN A 80 7.84 -22.62 5.06
C GLN A 80 7.17 -21.36 4.47
N PRO A 81 6.22 -20.74 5.20
CA PRO A 81 5.55 -19.54 4.69
C PRO A 81 6.57 -18.41 4.50
N PRO A 82 6.36 -17.49 3.55
CA PRO A 82 7.25 -16.35 3.34
C PRO A 82 7.47 -15.54 4.63
N LEU A 83 8.70 -15.03 4.82
CA LEU A 83 9.07 -14.26 6.01
C LEU A 83 8.88 -12.77 5.76
N LEU A 84 7.91 -12.14 6.43
CA LEU A 84 7.57 -10.73 6.23
C LEU A 84 8.40 -9.80 7.13
N PHE A 85 8.82 -8.66 6.62
CA PHE A 85 9.41 -7.58 7.40
C PHE A 85 9.03 -6.20 6.83
N PRO A 86 8.29 -5.36 7.58
CA PRO A 86 7.75 -5.65 8.91
C PRO A 86 6.76 -6.83 8.91
N GLU A 87 6.59 -7.43 10.09
CA GLU A 87 5.57 -8.45 10.32
C GLU A 87 4.16 -7.87 10.11
N SER A 88 3.29 -8.67 9.48
CA SER A 88 1.91 -8.27 9.16
C SER A 88 0.96 -9.46 9.27
N ALA A 89 -0.33 -9.19 9.47
CA ALA A 89 -1.37 -10.20 9.60
C ALA A 89 -1.99 -10.62 8.26
N ILE A 90 -1.27 -10.39 7.16
CA ILE A 90 -1.66 -10.85 5.83
C ILE A 90 -1.30 -12.32 5.64
N LYS A 91 -2.04 -13.01 4.76
CA LYS A 91 -1.64 -14.31 4.23
C LYS A 91 -1.00 -14.11 2.85
N LEU A 92 0.26 -14.48 2.71
CA LEU A 92 1.00 -14.42 1.43
C LEU A 92 1.27 -15.83 0.92
N THR A 93 0.94 -16.09 -0.34
CA THR A 93 1.15 -17.39 -1.01
C THR A 93 1.81 -17.17 -2.37
N LYS A 94 2.81 -18.00 -2.69
CA LYS A 94 3.49 -18.01 -4.00
C LYS A 94 3.05 -19.25 -4.78
N GLY A 95 2.47 -19.03 -5.97
CA GLY A 95 2.24 -20.07 -6.98
C GLY A 95 3.41 -20.23 -7.93
N SER A 96 3.22 -20.88 -9.08
CA SER A 96 4.23 -20.93 -10.14
C SER A 96 4.49 -19.52 -10.70
N ASP A 97 3.41 -18.88 -11.15
CA ASP A 97 3.44 -17.65 -11.95
C ASP A 97 2.75 -16.46 -11.29
N PHE A 98 2.27 -16.64 -10.05
CA PHE A 98 1.53 -15.62 -9.32
C PHE A 98 1.92 -15.51 -7.84
N PHE A 99 1.58 -14.37 -7.24
CA PHE A 99 1.50 -14.20 -5.79
C PHE A 99 0.06 -13.86 -5.41
N ASP A 100 -0.42 -14.48 -4.33
CA ASP A 100 -1.66 -14.08 -3.68
C ASP A 100 -1.35 -13.43 -2.34
N ILE A 101 -1.97 -12.29 -2.09
CA ILE A 101 -2.02 -11.67 -0.78
C ILE A 101 -3.48 -11.61 -0.35
N THR A 102 -3.80 -12.10 0.83
CA THR A 102 -5.12 -11.90 1.45
C THR A 102 -4.96 -11.04 2.69
N ASP A 103 -5.67 -9.91 2.75
CA ASP A 103 -5.67 -9.05 3.93
C ASP A 103 -6.59 -9.58 5.04
N THR A 104 -6.66 -8.86 6.16
CA THR A 104 -7.45 -9.28 7.33
C THR A 104 -8.97 -9.10 7.16
N GLN A 105 -9.39 -8.51 6.05
CA GLN A 105 -10.78 -8.30 5.66
C GLN A 105 -11.21 -9.37 4.65
N GLY A 106 -10.29 -10.24 4.22
CA GLY A 106 -10.53 -11.27 3.21
C GLY A 106 -10.52 -10.74 1.77
N LEU A 107 -10.05 -9.51 1.53
CA LEU A 107 -9.76 -9.07 0.16
C LEU A 107 -8.52 -9.80 -0.33
N MET A 108 -8.65 -10.39 -1.51
CA MET A 108 -7.60 -11.15 -2.17
C MET A 108 -7.04 -10.31 -3.31
N TYR A 109 -5.73 -10.15 -3.32
CA TYR A 109 -4.95 -9.43 -4.32
C TYR A 109 -4.08 -10.44 -5.06
N ARG A 110 -4.30 -10.61 -6.36
CA ARG A 110 -3.56 -11.55 -7.20
C ARG A 110 -2.60 -10.83 -8.12
N PHE A 111 -1.33 -11.20 -8.10
CA PHE A 111 -0.26 -10.59 -8.89
C PHE A 111 0.33 -11.59 -9.88
N GLY A 112 0.68 -11.16 -11.09
CA GLY A 112 1.27 -12.01 -12.11
C GLY A 112 0.21 -12.65 -12.99
N ALA A 113 -0.05 -13.95 -12.81
CA ALA A 113 -1.13 -14.65 -13.50
C ALA A 113 -2.50 -14.35 -12.87
N ASP A 114 -3.57 -14.26 -13.68
CA ASP A 114 -4.95 -14.11 -13.21
C ASP A 114 -5.53 -15.42 -12.59
N TRP A 115 -6.76 -15.38 -12.05
CA TRP A 115 -7.44 -16.56 -11.48
C TRP A 115 -7.81 -17.61 -12.52
N ALA A 116 -7.96 -17.23 -13.78
CA ALA A 116 -8.19 -18.15 -14.90
C ALA A 116 -6.90 -18.81 -15.42
N GLY A 117 -5.72 -18.28 -15.05
CA GLY A 117 -4.42 -18.72 -15.56
C GLY A 117 -4.16 -18.34 -17.01
N LEU A 118 -4.90 -17.39 -17.57
CA LEU A 118 -4.88 -17.05 -19.00
C LEU A 118 -3.97 -15.85 -19.30
N ASN A 119 -3.87 -14.89 -18.39
CA ASN A 119 -3.06 -13.68 -18.56
C ASN A 119 -2.00 -13.59 -17.46
N GLY A 120 -0.77 -13.23 -17.82
CA GLY A 120 0.36 -13.13 -16.89
C GLY A 120 1.21 -11.88 -17.12
N HIS A 121 0.90 -10.78 -16.44
CA HIS A 121 1.67 -9.53 -16.60
C HIS A 121 2.85 -9.49 -15.63
N ARG A 122 4.03 -9.68 -16.20
CA ARG A 122 5.31 -9.79 -15.49
C ARG A 122 6.42 -9.11 -16.29
N GLU A 123 7.42 -8.58 -15.59
CA GLU A 123 8.60 -7.99 -16.24
C GLU A 123 9.81 -8.92 -16.09
N LEU A 124 10.42 -9.27 -17.22
CA LEU A 124 11.71 -9.96 -17.27
C LEU A 124 12.84 -8.93 -17.24
N LEU A 125 13.67 -9.00 -16.22
CA LEU A 125 14.94 -8.26 -16.15
C LEU A 125 16.05 -9.16 -16.67
N SER A 126 16.80 -8.68 -17.66
CA SER A 126 18.01 -9.32 -18.16
C SER A 126 19.21 -8.42 -17.87
N SER A 127 20.25 -8.96 -17.24
CA SER A 127 21.46 -8.23 -16.89
C SER A 127 22.69 -8.92 -17.46
N SER A 128 23.67 -8.13 -17.90
CA SER A 128 24.92 -8.59 -18.49
C SER A 128 26.11 -7.89 -17.84
N SER A 129 27.15 -8.66 -17.52
CA SER A 129 28.45 -8.15 -17.04
C SER A 129 29.55 -8.95 -17.73
N GLY A 130 30.22 -8.35 -18.71
CA GLY A 130 31.12 -9.07 -19.61
C GLY A 130 30.38 -10.16 -20.39
N SER A 131 30.87 -11.40 -20.36
CA SER A 131 30.26 -12.55 -21.05
C SER A 131 29.14 -13.25 -20.25
N ILE A 132 28.88 -12.82 -19.02
CA ILE A 132 27.87 -13.42 -18.14
C ILE A 132 26.53 -12.72 -18.36
N ASN A 133 25.49 -13.50 -18.64
CA ASN A 133 24.11 -13.02 -18.77
C ASN A 133 23.22 -13.72 -17.75
N THR A 134 22.42 -12.95 -17.01
CA THR A 134 21.42 -13.46 -16.07
C THR A 134 20.06 -12.87 -16.40
N SER A 135 19.00 -13.65 -16.24
CA SER A 135 17.64 -13.18 -16.47
C SER A 135 16.69 -13.75 -15.44
N ALA A 136 15.80 -12.92 -14.91
CA ALA A 136 14.79 -13.34 -13.95
C ALA A 136 13.55 -12.46 -14.03
N ILE A 137 12.40 -13.02 -13.67
CA ILE A 137 11.21 -12.18 -13.46
C ILE A 137 11.45 -11.29 -12.25
N SER A 138 11.37 -9.99 -12.48
CA SER A 138 11.65 -8.94 -11.50
C SER A 138 10.37 -8.30 -10.94
N THR A 139 9.27 -8.36 -11.68
CA THR A 139 7.98 -7.76 -11.30
C THR A 139 6.81 -8.67 -11.66
N TRP A 140 5.83 -8.77 -10.76
CA TRP A 140 4.50 -9.35 -10.97
C TRP A 140 3.46 -8.27 -10.68
N TYR A 141 2.69 -7.89 -11.68
CA TYR A 141 1.69 -6.83 -11.53
C TYR A 141 0.38 -7.34 -10.97
N LEU A 142 -0.29 -6.54 -10.14
CA LEU A 142 -1.64 -6.80 -9.66
C LEU A 142 -2.59 -6.98 -10.83
N GLN A 143 -3.23 -8.15 -10.94
CA GLN A 143 -4.17 -8.53 -11.97
C GLN A 143 -5.60 -8.32 -11.54
N GLU A 144 -5.92 -8.75 -10.32
CA GLU A 144 -7.29 -8.88 -9.86
C GLU A 144 -7.37 -8.64 -8.35
N ILE A 145 -8.43 -7.96 -7.94
CA ILE A 145 -8.86 -7.85 -6.54
C ILE A 145 -10.26 -8.41 -6.46
N LYS A 146 -10.50 -9.30 -5.49
CA LYS A 146 -11.84 -9.78 -5.18
C LYS A 146 -12.03 -10.02 -3.70
N THR A 147 -13.27 -10.14 -3.27
CA THR A 147 -13.57 -10.63 -1.92
C THR A 147 -13.66 -12.16 -1.91
N GLN A 148 -13.40 -12.79 -0.76
CA GLN A 148 -13.62 -14.23 -0.55
C GLN A 148 -15.08 -14.68 -0.75
N ASN A 149 -16.03 -13.74 -0.74
CA ASN A 149 -17.46 -14.00 -0.73
C ASN A 149 -18.19 -13.30 -1.88
N SER A 150 -17.53 -13.10 -3.02
CA SER A 150 -18.13 -12.52 -4.21
C SER A 150 -17.39 -12.94 -5.48
N ASP A 151 -18.12 -13.00 -6.58
CA ASP A 151 -17.58 -13.07 -7.93
C ASP A 151 -17.44 -11.67 -8.57
N ASP A 152 -17.41 -10.63 -7.74
CA ASP A 152 -17.07 -9.28 -8.16
C ASP A 152 -15.55 -9.07 -8.14
N TYR A 153 -15.04 -8.47 -9.20
CA TYR A 153 -13.62 -8.30 -9.45
C TYR A 153 -13.33 -6.83 -9.81
N VAL A 154 -12.26 -6.30 -9.23
CA VAL A 154 -11.51 -5.21 -9.86
C VAL A 154 -10.41 -5.86 -10.68
N THR A 155 -10.37 -5.62 -11.99
CA THR A 155 -9.37 -6.21 -12.88
C THR A 155 -8.48 -5.16 -13.52
N PHE A 156 -7.22 -5.53 -13.78
CA PHE A 156 -6.17 -4.63 -14.24
C PHE A 156 -5.62 -5.14 -15.56
N LYS A 157 -5.67 -4.30 -16.57
CA LYS A 157 -5.10 -4.54 -17.89
C LYS A 157 -3.85 -3.70 -18.07
N TYR A 158 -2.83 -4.28 -18.68
CA TYR A 158 -1.55 -3.63 -18.91
C TYR A 158 -1.24 -3.54 -20.41
N GLN A 159 -0.48 -2.51 -20.77
CA GLN A 159 0.03 -2.25 -22.11
C GLN A 159 1.57 -2.21 -22.07
N ASP A 160 2.21 -2.59 -23.18
CA ASP A 160 3.66 -2.49 -23.32
C ASP A 160 4.10 -1.03 -23.32
N LEU A 161 5.07 -0.70 -22.47
CA LEU A 161 5.67 0.62 -22.39
C LEU A 161 6.98 0.68 -23.19
N GLY A 162 7.56 -0.46 -23.55
CA GLY A 162 8.85 -0.59 -24.22
C GLY A 162 10.00 -0.98 -23.29
N THR A 163 11.18 -1.17 -23.88
CA THR A 163 12.38 -1.63 -23.16
C THR A 163 13.24 -0.47 -22.66
N ILE A 164 13.51 -0.47 -21.36
CA ILE A 164 14.49 0.43 -20.74
C ILE A 164 15.81 -0.31 -20.56
N THR A 165 16.91 0.32 -20.98
CA THR A 165 18.27 -0.16 -20.74
C THR A 165 19.03 0.79 -19.83
N THR A 166 19.63 0.25 -18.77
CA THR A 166 20.43 0.99 -17.80
C THR A 166 21.79 0.33 -17.61
N SER A 167 22.85 1.13 -17.65
CA SER A 167 24.21 0.69 -17.33
C SER A 167 24.68 1.30 -16.01
N GLU A 168 25.17 0.45 -15.12
CA GLU A 168 25.81 0.83 -13.86
C GLU A 168 27.27 0.39 -13.82
N ILE A 169 28.06 1.11 -13.04
CA ILE A 169 29.49 0.85 -12.87
C ILE A 169 29.82 0.66 -11.39
N GLU A 170 30.74 -0.26 -11.13
CA GLU A 170 31.31 -0.52 -9.81
C GLU A 170 32.83 -0.56 -9.89
N THR A 171 33.49 -0.22 -8.79
CA THR A 171 34.93 -0.38 -8.64
C THR A 171 35.24 -1.08 -7.32
N ASN A 172 36.06 -2.12 -7.42
CA ASN A 172 36.57 -2.86 -6.28
C ASN A 172 38.10 -2.78 -6.29
N ILE A 173 38.72 -2.58 -5.13
CA ILE A 173 40.17 -2.63 -4.95
C ILE A 173 40.48 -3.67 -3.89
N THR A 174 41.38 -4.60 -4.15
CA THR A 174 41.82 -5.61 -3.17
C THR A 174 43.31 -5.49 -2.94
N LEU A 175 43.75 -5.52 -1.68
CA LEU A 175 45.17 -5.44 -1.29
C LEU A 175 45.51 -6.56 -0.31
N MET A 176 46.60 -7.27 -0.58
CA MET A 176 47.21 -8.23 0.34
C MET A 176 48.41 -7.61 1.05
N ASP A 177 48.50 -7.75 2.37
CA ASP A 177 49.62 -7.27 3.18
C ASP A 177 49.82 -8.11 4.46
N GLN A 178 50.81 -7.78 5.28
CA GLN A 178 51.23 -8.54 6.46
C GLN A 178 51.51 -10.02 6.17
N CYS A 179 52.09 -10.32 5.01
CA CYS A 179 52.43 -11.71 4.70
C CYS A 179 53.53 -12.20 5.65
N ASN A 180 53.30 -13.31 6.33
CA ASN A 180 54.24 -13.91 7.25
C ASN A 180 54.35 -15.40 6.95
N THR A 181 55.57 -15.89 6.76
CA THR A 181 55.84 -17.31 6.63
C THR A 181 57.26 -17.64 7.09
N ALA A 182 57.48 -18.88 7.52
CA ALA A 182 58.81 -19.42 7.81
C ALA A 182 59.69 -19.58 6.55
N ASP A 183 59.12 -19.48 5.35
CA ASP A 183 59.82 -19.62 4.06
C ASP A 183 59.69 -18.37 3.18
N ALA A 184 60.78 -17.59 3.09
CA ALA A 184 60.80 -16.30 2.39
C ALA A 184 60.48 -16.37 0.88
N VAL A 185 60.63 -17.54 0.24
CA VAL A 185 60.36 -17.71 -1.21
C VAL A 185 58.85 -17.73 -1.52
N LEU A 186 58.00 -17.84 -0.48
CA LEU A 186 56.58 -18.16 -0.61
C LEU A 186 55.64 -17.01 -0.18
N LEU A 187 56.14 -15.79 -0.02
CA LEU A 187 55.33 -14.63 0.36
C LEU A 187 54.51 -14.13 -0.85
N PRO A 188 53.15 -14.20 -0.83
CA PRO A 188 52.33 -13.73 -1.95
C PRO A 188 52.31 -12.21 -2.11
N CYS A 189 52.83 -11.44 -1.15
CA CYS A 189 52.86 -9.98 -1.18
C CYS A 189 54.27 -9.40 -1.02
N ASN A 190 55.19 -9.78 -1.93
CA ASN A 190 56.58 -9.28 -1.96
C ASN A 190 56.71 -7.76 -2.23
N SER A 191 55.65 -7.11 -2.71
CA SER A 191 55.59 -5.68 -3.04
C SER A 191 54.14 -5.17 -3.01
N TYR A 192 53.98 -3.84 -3.03
CA TYR A 192 52.65 -3.21 -3.11
C TYR A 192 51.98 -3.57 -4.43
N SER A 193 50.93 -4.40 -4.39
CA SER A 193 50.20 -4.87 -5.56
C SER A 193 48.69 -4.89 -5.33
N PRO A 194 48.02 -3.72 -5.24
CA PRO A 194 46.56 -3.67 -5.20
C PRO A 194 45.99 -4.13 -6.56
N VAL A 195 44.95 -4.94 -6.53
CA VAL A 195 44.19 -5.33 -7.71
C VAL A 195 42.95 -4.45 -7.80
N THR A 196 42.83 -3.64 -8.85
CA THR A 196 41.63 -2.86 -9.12
C THR A 196 40.78 -3.56 -10.16
N THR A 197 39.51 -3.78 -9.86
CA THR A 197 38.52 -4.39 -10.76
C THR A 197 37.42 -3.38 -11.04
N PHE A 198 37.17 -3.15 -12.33
CA PHE A 198 36.05 -2.35 -12.80
C PHE A 198 34.97 -3.27 -13.34
N VAL A 199 33.76 -3.13 -12.82
CA VAL A 199 32.60 -3.90 -13.28
C VAL A 199 31.62 -2.92 -13.93
N SER A 200 31.13 -3.29 -15.10
CA SER A 200 30.05 -2.57 -15.78
C SER A 200 28.92 -3.56 -16.00
N THR A 201 27.76 -3.27 -15.44
CA THR A 201 26.57 -4.09 -15.56
C THR A 201 25.56 -3.35 -16.42
N THR A 202 25.11 -3.97 -17.51
CA THR A 202 24.03 -3.44 -18.34
C THR A 202 22.80 -4.30 -18.14
N SER A 203 21.72 -3.68 -17.69
CA SER A 203 20.42 -4.29 -17.45
C SER A 203 19.40 -3.76 -18.45
N SER A 204 18.56 -4.65 -18.98
CA SER A 204 17.43 -4.32 -19.84
C SER A 204 16.15 -4.94 -19.29
N ILE A 205 15.08 -4.16 -19.25
CA ILE A 205 13.75 -4.60 -18.80
C ILE A 205 12.69 -4.10 -19.77
N SER A 206 11.83 -5.01 -20.24
CA SER A 206 10.63 -4.63 -20.98
C SER A 206 9.53 -4.29 -19.99
N GLN A 207 9.15 -3.02 -19.97
CA GLN A 207 8.24 -2.49 -18.96
C GLN A 207 6.79 -2.57 -19.37
N LEU A 208 5.91 -2.76 -18.40
CA LEU A 208 4.47 -2.62 -18.61
C LEU A 208 3.95 -1.36 -17.89
N ALA A 209 2.96 -0.73 -18.50
CA ALA A 209 2.17 0.32 -17.87
C ALA A 209 0.72 -0.14 -17.71
N LEU A 210 0.01 0.40 -16.73
CA LEU A 210 -1.43 0.24 -16.67
C LEU A 210 -2.07 0.78 -17.95
N ASP A 211 -3.03 0.05 -18.49
CA ASP A 211 -3.90 0.44 -19.60
C ASP A 211 -5.28 0.77 -19.05
N GLU A 212 -5.93 -0.20 -18.40
CA GLU A 212 -7.28 -0.04 -17.89
C GLU A 212 -7.45 -0.72 -16.53
N ILE A 213 -8.24 -0.12 -15.66
CA ILE A 213 -8.73 -0.71 -14.42
C ILE A 213 -10.24 -0.81 -14.55
N TYR A 214 -10.78 -2.02 -14.49
CA TYR A 214 -12.21 -2.29 -14.55
C TYR A 214 -12.75 -2.56 -13.17
N PHE A 215 -13.92 -2.00 -12.88
CA PHE A 215 -14.70 -2.30 -11.69
C PHE A 215 -16.18 -2.26 -12.07
N LYS A 216 -17.04 -2.77 -11.19
CA LYS A 216 -18.45 -3.02 -11.47
C LYS A 216 -19.21 -1.85 -12.13
N THR A 217 -18.97 -0.62 -11.66
CA THR A 217 -19.67 0.60 -12.10
C THR A 217 -18.87 1.48 -13.06
N GLY A 218 -17.73 1.03 -13.59
CA GLY A 218 -16.91 1.88 -14.45
C GLY A 218 -15.53 1.34 -14.79
N LYS A 219 -14.70 2.23 -15.34
CA LYS A 219 -13.27 1.96 -15.56
C LYS A 219 -12.43 3.21 -15.47
N VAL A 220 -11.14 3.03 -15.21
CA VAL A 220 -10.11 4.05 -15.39
C VAL A 220 -9.23 3.64 -16.57
N LYS A 221 -8.95 4.55 -17.50
CA LYS A 221 -8.09 4.33 -18.65
C LYS A 221 -6.86 5.23 -18.60
N PHE A 222 -5.70 4.66 -18.88
CA PHE A 222 -4.40 5.32 -18.90
C PHE A 222 -3.93 5.41 -20.35
N VAL A 223 -3.86 6.63 -20.88
CA VAL A 223 -3.56 6.86 -22.30
C VAL A 223 -2.13 7.34 -22.43
N LEU A 224 -1.30 6.55 -23.11
CA LEU A 224 0.06 6.92 -23.47
C LEU A 224 0.06 8.01 -24.56
N GLY A 225 1.14 8.77 -24.64
CA GLY A 225 1.36 9.83 -25.62
C GLY A 225 2.73 9.70 -26.27
N ALA A 226 3.30 10.82 -26.71
CA ALA A 226 4.57 10.83 -27.42
C ALA A 226 5.72 10.14 -26.65
N ALA A 227 6.65 9.57 -27.43
CA ALA A 227 7.87 8.95 -26.91
C ALA A 227 8.69 9.90 -26.02
N ARG A 228 9.29 9.30 -25.00
CA ARG A 228 10.22 9.94 -24.08
C ARG A 228 11.52 10.24 -24.80
N THR A 229 11.94 11.50 -24.73
CA THR A 229 13.20 11.97 -25.31
C THR A 229 14.36 11.89 -24.32
N ASP A 230 14.08 11.53 -23.06
CA ASP A 230 15.04 11.50 -21.94
C ASP A 230 15.64 10.12 -21.64
N LEU A 231 15.40 9.13 -22.49
CA LEU A 231 15.91 7.76 -22.32
C LEU A 231 16.84 7.36 -23.48
N PRO A 232 18.16 7.64 -23.37
CA PRO A 232 19.13 7.22 -24.38
C PRO A 232 19.12 5.71 -24.56
N GLY A 233 19.06 5.24 -25.82
CA GLY A 233 18.99 3.80 -26.13
C GLY A 233 17.58 3.17 -26.05
N SER A 234 16.57 3.92 -25.61
CA SER A 234 15.19 3.45 -25.46
C SER A 234 14.17 4.38 -26.15
N PRO A 235 14.25 4.57 -27.49
CA PRO A 235 13.50 5.60 -28.21
C PRO A 235 11.99 5.34 -28.31
N ASN A 236 11.54 4.12 -28.03
CA ASN A 236 10.13 3.72 -28.19
C ASN A 236 9.34 3.78 -26.87
N VAL A 237 9.94 4.29 -25.79
CA VAL A 237 9.28 4.32 -24.48
C VAL A 237 8.36 5.52 -24.38
N GLU A 238 7.06 5.30 -24.27
CA GLU A 238 6.06 6.37 -24.24
C GLU A 238 5.87 6.98 -22.84
N ARG A 239 5.31 8.19 -22.79
CA ARG A 239 4.92 8.84 -21.53
C ARG A 239 3.40 8.75 -21.33
N LEU A 240 2.94 8.66 -20.09
CA LEU A 240 1.52 8.86 -19.77
C LEU A 240 1.08 10.28 -20.16
N SER A 241 0.05 10.38 -20.99
CA SER A 241 -0.51 11.64 -21.50
C SER A 241 -1.74 12.09 -20.74
N LYS A 242 -2.68 11.16 -20.49
CA LYS A 242 -3.92 11.45 -19.75
C LYS A 242 -4.47 10.23 -19.04
N ILE A 243 -5.31 10.48 -18.05
CA ILE A 243 -6.09 9.48 -17.32
C ILE A 243 -7.57 9.81 -17.52
N GLU A 244 -8.35 8.85 -17.94
CA GLU A 244 -9.78 9.00 -18.22
C GLU A 244 -10.60 8.13 -17.26
N ILE A 245 -11.62 8.71 -16.65
CA ILE A 245 -12.54 8.01 -15.76
C ILE A 245 -13.87 7.84 -16.47
N TYR A 246 -14.32 6.60 -16.56
CA TYR A 246 -15.59 6.24 -17.19
C TYR A 246 -16.54 5.63 -16.15
N SER A 247 -17.78 6.08 -16.14
CA SER A 247 -18.88 5.35 -15.51
C SER A 247 -19.39 4.26 -16.45
N LYS A 248 -20.05 3.23 -15.90
CA LYS A 248 -20.70 2.16 -16.65
C LYS A 248 -22.19 2.15 -16.31
N LEU A 249 -23.03 2.13 -17.33
CA LEU A 249 -24.47 1.97 -17.21
C LEU A 249 -24.99 1.09 -18.34
N ASN A 250 -25.73 0.02 -18.02
CA ASN A 250 -26.28 -0.94 -18.98
C ASN A 250 -25.23 -1.49 -19.96
N GLY A 251 -24.04 -1.83 -19.45
CA GLY A 251 -22.94 -2.35 -20.27
C GLY A 251 -22.18 -1.30 -21.09
N GLN A 252 -22.63 -0.04 -21.13
CA GLN A 252 -22.00 1.04 -21.89
C GLN A 252 -21.15 1.93 -20.97
N TYR A 253 -20.03 2.44 -21.49
CA TYR A 253 -19.13 3.33 -20.75
C TYR A 253 -19.30 4.78 -21.16
N PHE A 254 -19.37 5.69 -20.19
CA PHE A 254 -19.52 7.13 -20.39
C PHE A 254 -18.35 7.87 -19.75
N LEU A 255 -17.67 8.72 -20.51
CA LEU A 255 -16.55 9.51 -19.99
C LEU A 255 -17.08 10.55 -19.00
N GLU A 256 -16.62 10.49 -17.75
CA GLU A 256 -17.01 11.43 -16.70
C GLU A 256 -15.95 12.54 -16.52
N LYS A 257 -14.67 12.18 -16.64
CA LYS A 257 -13.56 13.08 -16.31
C LYS A 257 -12.27 12.68 -17.02
N THR A 258 -11.46 13.67 -17.36
CA THR A 258 -10.11 13.47 -17.90
C THR A 258 -9.09 14.31 -17.11
N PHE A 259 -7.98 13.68 -16.72
CA PHE A 259 -6.80 14.34 -16.17
C PHE A 259 -5.72 14.35 -17.24
N VAL A 260 -5.41 15.51 -17.80
CA VAL A 260 -4.37 15.69 -18.82
C VAL A 260 -3.06 16.09 -18.15
N LEU A 261 -1.99 15.35 -18.40
CA LEU A 261 -0.66 15.65 -17.90
C LEU A 261 0.03 16.62 -18.86
N LEU A 262 0.41 17.79 -18.34
CA LEU A 262 1.10 18.80 -19.13
C LEU A 262 2.61 18.55 -19.06
N ASN A 263 3.20 18.21 -20.20
CA ASN A 263 4.63 17.93 -20.33
C ASN A 263 5.20 18.70 -21.54
N SER A 264 5.19 20.03 -21.46
CA SER A 264 5.55 20.95 -22.54
C SER A 264 7.06 21.07 -22.77
N GLY A 265 7.88 20.53 -21.87
CA GLY A 265 9.34 20.46 -22.04
C GLY A 265 10.01 19.42 -21.16
N ASN A 266 11.34 19.41 -21.19
CA ASN A 266 12.21 18.58 -20.36
C ASN A 266 13.07 19.48 -19.45
N PHE A 267 13.64 18.91 -18.39
CA PHE A 267 14.81 19.50 -17.75
C PHE A 267 16.02 19.28 -18.65
N LYS A 268 16.67 20.34 -19.16
CA LYS A 268 17.88 20.25 -19.99
C LYS A 268 18.67 21.55 -20.04
N LEU A 269 20.01 21.47 -20.05
CA LEU A 269 20.95 22.57 -20.31
C LEU A 269 21.20 22.77 -21.82
N ALA A 270 21.33 21.68 -22.59
CA ALA A 270 21.69 21.71 -23.99
C ALA A 270 20.48 21.69 -24.93
N SER A 271 20.70 22.08 -26.19
CA SER A 271 19.69 21.95 -27.24
C SER A 271 19.46 20.50 -27.66
N ASN A 272 20.50 19.65 -27.56
CA ASN A 272 20.40 18.20 -27.79
C ASN A 272 19.69 17.49 -26.61
N ASN A 273 19.27 16.23 -26.81
CA ASN A 273 18.50 15.49 -25.80
C ASN A 273 19.37 14.66 -24.84
N GLY A 274 20.71 14.83 -24.86
CA GLY A 274 21.63 13.99 -24.07
C GLY A 274 21.48 14.16 -22.56
N ASP A 275 21.02 15.32 -22.12
CA ASP A 275 20.80 15.70 -20.72
C ASP A 275 19.31 15.87 -20.36
N ALA A 276 18.40 15.61 -21.32
CA ALA A 276 16.97 15.78 -21.14
C ALA A 276 16.43 14.86 -20.04
N ARG A 277 15.50 15.37 -19.22
CA ARG A 277 14.66 14.58 -18.29
C ARG A 277 13.21 15.01 -18.39
N LEU A 278 12.28 14.06 -18.46
CA LEU A 278 10.86 14.34 -18.58
C LEU A 278 10.38 15.20 -17.41
N LYS A 279 9.73 16.33 -17.70
CA LYS A 279 9.21 17.26 -16.70
C LYS A 279 7.68 17.33 -16.75
N LEU A 280 7.03 17.38 -15.59
CA LEU A 280 5.59 17.62 -15.48
C LEU A 280 5.33 19.09 -15.13
N ASP A 281 4.71 19.84 -16.02
CA ASP A 281 4.43 21.27 -15.85
C ASP A 281 3.10 21.54 -15.14
N GLY A 282 2.18 20.57 -15.14
CA GLY A 282 0.86 20.75 -14.57
C GLY A 282 -0.11 19.62 -14.88
N ILE A 283 -1.33 19.75 -14.39
CA ILE A 283 -2.44 18.83 -14.63
C ILE A 283 -3.68 19.65 -14.96
N GLU A 284 -4.34 19.34 -16.07
CA GLU A 284 -5.66 19.87 -16.39
C GLU A 284 -6.72 18.83 -16.05
N VAL A 285 -7.77 19.25 -15.35
CA VAL A 285 -8.95 18.45 -15.07
C VAL A 285 -10.04 18.93 -16.02
N ARG A 286 -10.57 18.01 -16.82
CA ARG A 286 -11.61 18.26 -17.83
C ARG A 286 -12.82 17.38 -17.57
N ASP A 287 -14.01 17.89 -17.90
CA ASP A 287 -15.24 17.10 -17.83
C ASP A 287 -15.33 16.08 -18.99
N GLY A 288 -16.38 15.27 -18.99
CA GLY A 288 -16.67 14.32 -20.06
C GLY A 288 -16.89 14.94 -21.45
N SER A 289 -17.18 16.25 -21.53
CA SER A 289 -17.33 17.01 -22.77
C SER A 289 -16.02 17.71 -23.18
N ASN A 290 -14.90 17.40 -22.50
CA ASN A 290 -13.57 17.97 -22.71
C ASN A 290 -13.46 19.48 -22.34
N THR A 291 -14.42 20.02 -21.59
CA THR A 291 -14.37 21.38 -21.05
C THR A 291 -13.34 21.45 -19.94
N LEU A 292 -12.46 22.46 -19.94
CA LEU A 292 -11.53 22.68 -18.85
C LEU A 292 -12.30 23.06 -17.58
N ILE A 293 -12.21 22.22 -16.55
CA ILE A 293 -12.76 22.49 -15.23
C ILE A 293 -11.74 23.26 -14.39
N ASN A 294 -10.52 22.73 -14.26
CA ASN A 294 -9.49 23.28 -13.39
C ASN A 294 -8.08 22.96 -13.91
N LYS A 295 -7.09 23.75 -13.49
CA LYS A 295 -5.68 23.55 -13.84
C LYS A 295 -4.76 23.72 -12.64
N TYR A 296 -3.89 22.75 -12.43
CA TYR A 296 -2.76 22.83 -11.51
C TYR A 296 -1.49 23.10 -12.33
N SER A 297 -0.60 23.96 -11.80
CA SER A 297 0.70 24.24 -12.44
C SER A 297 1.84 24.03 -11.46
N PHE A 298 2.95 23.49 -11.95
CA PHE A 298 4.13 23.14 -11.17
C PHE A 298 5.34 23.95 -11.64
N SER A 299 6.06 24.54 -10.68
CA SER A 299 7.36 25.16 -10.94
C SER A 299 8.44 24.48 -10.12
N TYR A 300 9.67 24.55 -10.61
CA TYR A 300 10.83 23.85 -10.06
C TYR A 300 11.94 24.85 -9.71
N GLN A 301 12.86 24.45 -8.83
CA GLN A 301 13.98 25.29 -8.42
C GLN A 301 14.92 25.60 -9.60
N THR A 302 15.15 24.62 -10.47
CA THR A 302 15.82 24.79 -11.76
C THR A 302 15.01 24.09 -12.85
N THR A 303 15.25 24.48 -14.09
CA THR A 303 14.70 23.79 -15.28
C THR A 303 15.77 23.00 -16.04
N THR A 304 16.92 22.76 -15.39
CA THR A 304 18.13 22.21 -15.98
C THR A 304 18.87 21.34 -14.95
N PHE A 305 19.73 20.42 -15.42
CA PHE A 305 20.60 19.60 -14.57
C PHE A 305 22.07 19.76 -14.99
N SER A 306 22.99 19.84 -14.03
CA SER A 306 24.42 20.08 -14.28
C SER A 306 25.25 18.82 -14.58
N TRP A 307 24.68 17.62 -14.43
CA TRP A 307 25.39 16.37 -14.70
C TRP A 307 25.70 16.11 -16.17
N ASP A 308 26.82 15.41 -16.41
CA ASP A 308 27.45 15.21 -17.71
C ASP A 308 27.10 13.86 -18.37
N ALA A 309 26.60 12.89 -17.61
CA ALA A 309 26.23 11.57 -18.11
C ALA A 309 24.96 11.04 -17.43
N VAL A 310 24.08 10.42 -18.23
CA VAL A 310 22.83 9.80 -17.75
C VAL A 310 23.06 8.48 -17.02
N GLN A 311 24.13 7.77 -17.39
CA GLN A 311 24.46 6.43 -16.89
C GLN A 311 25.97 6.34 -16.66
N GLY A 312 26.38 5.49 -15.71
CA GLY A 312 27.80 5.18 -15.49
C GLY A 312 28.71 6.33 -15.04
N SER A 313 28.19 7.42 -14.45
CA SER A 313 29.03 8.57 -14.05
C SER A 313 29.90 8.26 -12.82
N TYR A 314 31.17 8.68 -12.82
CA TYR A 314 32.03 8.67 -11.63
C TYR A 314 31.78 9.86 -10.67
N ARG A 315 30.99 10.85 -11.10
CA ARG A 315 30.72 12.10 -10.37
C ARG A 315 29.54 11.97 -9.42
N ARG A 316 29.62 10.98 -8.53
CA ARG A 316 28.57 10.69 -7.55
C ARG A 316 29.13 10.78 -6.14
N ASP A 317 28.30 11.16 -5.17
CA ASP A 317 28.60 11.06 -3.73
C ASP A 317 28.30 9.66 -3.18
N LEU A 318 28.59 9.43 -1.89
CA LEU A 318 28.37 8.16 -1.18
C LEU A 318 26.90 7.67 -1.20
N PHE A 319 25.95 8.55 -1.48
CA PHE A 319 24.51 8.26 -1.56
C PHE A 319 24.01 8.14 -2.99
N GLY A 320 24.89 8.28 -3.98
CA GLY A 320 24.57 8.15 -5.41
C GLY A 320 24.13 9.45 -6.09
N PHE A 321 24.09 10.59 -5.39
CA PHE A 321 23.74 11.88 -6.00
C PHE A 321 24.91 12.49 -6.75
N TYR A 322 24.63 13.27 -7.78
CA TYR A 322 25.65 13.99 -8.52
C TYR A 322 26.42 14.97 -7.64
N ASN A 323 27.75 14.97 -7.72
CA ASN A 323 28.61 15.84 -6.91
C ASN A 323 29.64 16.67 -7.72
N GLY A 324 29.58 16.62 -9.05
CA GLY A 324 30.41 17.48 -9.92
C GLY A 324 31.90 17.14 -10.01
N LYS A 325 32.41 16.12 -9.31
CA LYS A 325 33.85 15.84 -9.19
C LYS A 325 34.45 15.20 -10.44
N SER A 326 34.91 16.02 -11.38
CA SER A 326 35.49 15.58 -12.67
C SER A 326 36.78 14.76 -12.56
N ALA A 327 37.51 14.87 -11.45
CA ALA A 327 38.76 14.15 -11.24
C ALA A 327 38.56 12.68 -10.84
N ASN A 328 37.32 12.27 -10.51
CA ASN A 328 37.02 10.90 -10.15
C ASN A 328 37.22 9.96 -11.36
N THR A 329 38.12 8.99 -11.24
CA THR A 329 38.35 7.93 -12.23
C THR A 329 37.81 6.55 -11.77
N ASN A 330 37.33 6.49 -10.54
CA ASN A 330 36.68 5.33 -9.92
C ASN A 330 35.65 5.82 -8.90
N LEU A 331 35.00 4.90 -8.17
CA LEU A 331 34.02 5.20 -7.13
C LEU A 331 34.49 4.84 -5.70
N VAL A 332 35.74 4.38 -5.54
CA VAL A 332 36.31 4.04 -4.23
C VAL A 332 36.88 5.31 -3.59
N PRO A 333 36.38 5.72 -2.41
CA PRO A 333 36.91 6.89 -1.69
C PRO A 333 38.42 6.80 -1.49
N GLN A 334 39.11 7.93 -1.51
CA GLN A 334 40.53 7.96 -1.16
C GLN A 334 40.71 7.66 0.34
N GLU A 335 41.49 6.63 0.66
CA GLU A 335 41.87 6.29 2.03
C GLU A 335 43.37 6.12 2.16
N THR A 336 43.89 6.41 3.35
CA THR A 336 45.30 6.15 3.70
C THR A 336 45.38 4.99 4.67
N VAL A 337 46.17 3.97 4.34
CA VAL A 337 46.33 2.78 5.18
C VAL A 337 47.78 2.47 5.47
N GLN A 338 48.03 1.86 6.63
CA GLN A 338 49.33 1.29 6.96
C GLN A 338 49.49 -0.04 6.20
N TYR A 339 50.53 -0.12 5.39
CA TYR A 339 50.92 -1.27 4.59
C TYR A 339 52.23 -1.84 5.10
N GLN A 340 52.27 -3.16 5.18
CA GLN A 340 53.45 -3.92 5.52
C GLN A 340 53.52 -5.08 4.54
N ALA A 341 54.56 -5.20 3.72
CA ALA A 341 54.66 -6.34 2.80
C ALA A 341 54.75 -7.66 3.58
N ASN A 342 55.65 -7.73 4.56
CA ASN A 342 55.77 -8.86 5.46
C ASN A 342 56.09 -8.45 6.91
N SER A 343 55.97 -9.39 7.84
CA SER A 343 56.24 -9.18 9.28
C SER A 343 57.64 -8.60 9.59
N GLY A 344 58.62 -8.81 8.70
CA GLY A 344 59.98 -8.27 8.81
C GLY A 344 60.22 -6.93 8.11
N THR A 345 59.26 -6.40 7.35
CA THR A 345 59.35 -5.08 6.69
C THR A 345 58.77 -3.97 7.55
N GLY A 346 59.32 -2.76 7.44
CA GLY A 346 58.79 -1.57 8.10
C GLY A 346 57.39 -1.22 7.61
N LEU A 347 56.59 -0.60 8.49
CA LEU A 347 55.30 -0.04 8.11
C LEU A 347 55.50 1.15 7.18
N THR A 348 54.76 1.16 6.08
CA THR A 348 54.71 2.27 5.13
C THR A 348 53.27 2.73 4.96
N THR A 349 53.09 4.01 4.76
CA THR A 349 51.77 4.61 4.58
C THR A 349 51.47 4.69 3.08
N ILE A 350 50.36 4.09 2.64
CA ILE A 350 49.95 4.06 1.22
C ILE A 350 48.54 4.64 1.06
N SER A 351 48.22 5.10 -0.15
CA SER A 351 46.87 5.57 -0.51
C SER A 351 46.15 4.51 -1.36
N ILE A 352 44.87 4.27 -1.05
CA ILE A 352 43.97 3.40 -1.80
C ILE A 352 42.80 4.24 -2.34
N GLY A 353 42.26 3.87 -3.49
CA GLY A 353 41.18 4.59 -4.15
C GLY A 353 41.65 5.92 -4.76
N GLY A 354 40.74 6.89 -4.80
CA GLY A 354 41.04 8.22 -5.34
C GLY A 354 39.83 9.09 -5.63
N ALA A 355 38.62 8.58 -5.42
CA ALA A 355 37.40 9.33 -5.67
C ALA A 355 37.08 10.31 -4.53
N ASP A 356 36.79 11.57 -4.88
CA ASP A 356 36.09 12.49 -3.99
C ASP A 356 34.59 12.17 -4.02
N ARG A 357 34.15 11.46 -2.97
CA ARG A 357 32.76 11.02 -2.78
C ARG A 357 32.02 11.93 -1.79
N ASN A 358 32.57 13.10 -1.44
CA ASN A 358 31.87 14.06 -0.62
C ASN A 358 30.65 14.60 -1.37
N THR A 359 29.59 14.82 -0.62
CA THR A 359 28.38 15.49 -1.08
C THR A 359 28.67 16.95 -1.44
N ASP A 360 28.08 17.40 -2.55
CA ASP A 360 28.05 18.81 -2.94
C ASP A 360 26.60 19.32 -2.94
N THR A 361 26.29 20.22 -2.02
CA THR A 361 24.93 20.73 -1.81
C THR A 361 24.45 21.66 -2.92
N THR A 362 25.33 22.10 -3.82
CA THR A 362 25.00 22.99 -4.95
C THR A 362 24.01 22.32 -5.90
N PHE A 363 24.17 21.01 -6.13
CA PHE A 363 23.38 20.26 -7.11
C PHE A 363 22.10 19.66 -6.52
N TYR A 364 21.94 19.65 -5.19
CA TYR A 364 20.82 18.96 -4.52
C TYR A 364 19.44 19.49 -4.91
N LYS A 365 19.36 20.78 -5.27
CA LYS A 365 18.10 21.45 -5.57
C LYS A 365 17.71 21.38 -7.04
N GLU A 366 18.52 20.79 -7.91
CA GLU A 366 18.22 20.73 -9.33
C GLU A 366 16.97 19.89 -9.61
N GLY A 367 16.04 20.42 -10.42
CA GLY A 367 14.79 19.75 -10.78
C GLY A 367 13.81 19.49 -9.62
N VAL A 368 14.07 20.03 -8.42
CA VAL A 368 13.21 19.86 -7.24
C VAL A 368 11.97 20.75 -7.35
N LEU A 369 10.80 20.21 -7.00
CA LEU A 369 9.54 20.96 -6.99
C LEU A 369 9.67 22.20 -6.10
N LYS A 370 9.35 23.37 -6.64
CA LYS A 370 9.35 24.64 -5.90
C LYS A 370 7.94 25.04 -5.51
N ARG A 371 6.96 24.94 -6.40
CA ARG A 371 5.60 25.44 -6.13
C ARG A 371 4.54 24.64 -6.87
N ILE A 372 3.42 24.41 -6.19
CA ILE A 372 2.14 23.98 -6.78
C ILE A 372 1.21 25.20 -6.77
N THR A 373 0.75 25.61 -7.94
CA THR A 373 -0.29 26.64 -8.09
C THR A 373 -1.61 25.95 -8.30
N PHE A 374 -2.59 26.30 -7.46
CA PHE A 374 -3.92 25.72 -7.47
C PHE A 374 -4.83 26.43 -8.50
N PRO A 375 -5.95 25.80 -8.88
CA PRO A 375 -6.88 26.40 -9.84
C PRO A 375 -7.48 27.74 -9.39
N THR A 376 -7.50 28.02 -8.09
CA THR A 376 -7.96 29.31 -7.52
C THR A 376 -6.96 30.46 -7.72
N GLY A 377 -5.75 30.18 -8.19
CA GLY A 377 -4.64 31.15 -8.26
C GLY A 377 -3.76 31.19 -7.01
N GLY A 378 -4.25 30.69 -5.86
CA GLY A 378 -3.44 30.43 -4.67
C GLY A 378 -2.36 29.37 -4.92
N TYR A 379 -1.39 29.24 -4.02
CA TYR A 379 -0.27 28.32 -4.19
C TYR A 379 0.28 27.75 -2.89
N THR A 380 0.95 26.60 -2.99
CA THR A 380 1.86 26.07 -1.97
C THR A 380 3.28 26.07 -2.53
N GLU A 381 4.20 26.74 -1.84
CA GLU A 381 5.62 26.81 -2.17
C GLU A 381 6.47 26.08 -1.12
N PHE A 382 7.50 25.39 -1.60
CA PHE A 382 8.39 24.54 -0.82
C PHE A 382 9.82 25.06 -0.92
N GLU A 383 10.42 25.35 0.23
CA GLU A 383 11.85 25.59 0.37
C GLU A 383 12.49 24.35 0.99
N PHE A 384 13.53 23.82 0.35
CA PHE A 384 14.25 22.64 0.81
C PHE A 384 15.66 23.00 1.31
N GLU A 385 16.19 22.16 2.20
CA GLU A 385 17.59 22.17 2.64
C GLU A 385 18.17 20.75 2.71
N PRO A 386 19.50 20.57 2.58
CA PRO A 386 20.13 19.26 2.72
C PRO A 386 19.98 18.65 4.12
N HIS A 387 19.93 17.33 4.18
CA HIS A 387 20.16 16.62 5.43
C HIS A 387 21.61 16.82 5.87
N LYS A 388 21.86 17.02 7.17
CA LYS A 388 23.23 17.04 7.73
C LYS A 388 23.36 16.19 8.98
N TYR A 389 24.55 15.69 9.24
CA TYR A 389 24.91 14.87 10.40
C TYR A 389 26.36 15.19 10.82
N ALA A 390 26.72 14.85 12.05
CA ALA A 390 28.08 14.97 12.54
C ALA A 390 28.81 13.63 12.40
N ASP A 391 30.02 13.66 11.87
CA ASP A 391 30.91 12.50 11.81
C ASP A 391 32.28 12.88 12.36
N ALA A 392 32.70 12.24 13.46
CA ALA A 392 33.91 12.61 14.20
C ALA A 392 34.04 14.14 14.47
N GLY A 393 32.91 14.81 14.79
CA GLY A 393 32.86 16.25 15.04
C GLY A 393 32.81 17.13 13.78
N VAL A 394 32.90 16.55 12.57
CA VAL A 394 32.82 17.27 11.29
C VAL A 394 31.40 17.24 10.76
N THR A 395 30.92 18.39 10.26
CA THR A 395 29.63 18.44 9.57
C THR A 395 29.72 17.74 8.22
N LYS A 396 28.84 16.78 8.00
CA LYS A 396 28.64 16.08 6.72
C LYS A 396 27.19 16.25 6.28
N TYR A 397 26.97 16.15 4.97
CA TYR A 397 25.64 16.20 4.37
C TYR A 397 25.23 14.79 3.96
N GLY A 398 23.98 14.44 4.24
CA GLY A 398 23.41 13.12 3.96
C GLY A 398 22.59 13.09 2.67
N SER A 399 22.09 11.90 2.33
CA SER A 399 21.19 11.67 1.18
C SER A 399 19.99 12.63 1.15
N GLY A 400 19.76 13.26 0.00
CA GLY A 400 18.51 13.96 -0.33
C GLY A 400 18.31 15.33 0.32
N LEU A 401 17.05 15.78 0.32
CA LEU A 401 16.61 17.08 0.84
C LEU A 401 15.44 16.90 1.81
N ARG A 402 15.40 17.75 2.83
CA ARG A 402 14.26 17.92 3.74
C ARG A 402 13.59 19.28 3.52
N ILE A 403 12.32 19.37 3.90
CA ILE A 403 11.56 20.62 3.86
C ILE A 403 12.12 21.58 4.89
N LYS A 404 12.55 22.77 4.48
CA LYS A 404 12.90 23.88 5.38
C LYS A 404 11.69 24.75 5.67
N LYS A 405 10.88 25.06 4.67
CA LYS A 405 9.71 25.93 4.80
C LYS A 405 8.64 25.56 3.80
N ILE A 406 7.38 25.57 4.24
CA ILE A 406 6.22 25.53 3.36
C ILE A 406 5.50 26.86 3.48
N THR A 407 5.24 27.52 2.36
CA THR A 407 4.46 28.75 2.29
C THR A 407 3.17 28.48 1.54
N LYS A 408 2.02 28.76 2.15
CA LYS A 408 0.70 28.65 1.53
C LYS A 408 0.14 30.06 1.30
N ASN A 409 -0.43 30.29 0.13
CA ASN A 409 -1.14 31.51 -0.22
C ASN A 409 -2.52 31.13 -0.79
N ASP A 410 -3.57 31.75 -0.26
CA ASP A 410 -4.97 31.48 -0.64
C ASP A 410 -5.54 32.49 -1.66
N GLY A 411 -4.69 33.39 -2.18
CA GLY A 411 -5.05 34.52 -3.03
C GLY A 411 -5.21 35.84 -2.27
N GLN A 412 -5.36 35.81 -0.95
CA GLN A 412 -5.55 36.99 -0.08
C GLN A 412 -4.46 37.06 1.01
N ASN A 413 -4.24 35.95 1.71
CA ASN A 413 -3.33 35.81 2.84
C ASN A 413 -2.17 34.88 2.50
N THR A 414 -1.07 35.04 3.23
CA THR A 414 0.10 34.15 3.14
C THR A 414 0.46 33.63 4.51
N TYR A 415 0.52 32.31 4.63
CA TYR A 415 0.92 31.58 5.83
C TYR A 415 2.19 30.80 5.53
N SER A 416 3.02 30.56 6.55
CA SER A 416 4.17 29.67 6.34
C SER A 416 4.52 28.86 7.57
N THR A 417 4.88 27.61 7.37
CA THR A 417 5.44 26.73 8.39
C THR A 417 6.93 26.59 8.15
N LEU A 418 7.75 27.01 9.11
CA LEU A 418 9.19 26.81 9.11
C LEU A 418 9.52 25.54 9.90
N TYR A 419 10.27 24.63 9.30
CA TYR A 419 10.68 23.36 9.87
C TYR A 419 12.13 23.48 10.36
N ARG A 420 12.37 23.01 11.58
CA ARG A 420 13.69 22.84 12.17
C ARG A 420 13.86 21.40 12.60
N TYR A 421 15.09 20.94 12.61
CA TYR A 421 15.44 19.53 12.79
C TYR A 421 16.56 19.38 13.80
N GLY A 422 16.65 18.22 14.40
CA GLY A 422 17.72 17.90 15.33
C GLY A 422 17.47 18.45 16.73
N ASN A 423 18.38 18.13 17.64
CA ASN A 423 18.27 18.58 19.02
C ASN A 423 18.57 20.08 19.08
N ASN A 424 17.75 20.84 19.79
CA ASN A 424 17.86 22.30 19.86
C ASN A 424 17.81 23.01 18.49
N ASP A 425 17.16 22.40 17.49
CA ASP A 425 17.00 22.96 16.14
C ASP A 425 18.33 23.22 15.40
N ASP A 426 19.40 22.50 15.78
CA ASP A 426 20.74 22.63 15.22
C ASP A 426 20.86 22.13 13.76
N GLY A 427 19.85 21.38 13.31
CA GLY A 427 19.74 20.78 11.99
C GLY A 427 20.45 19.44 11.84
N PHE A 428 21.10 18.90 12.87
CA PHE A 428 21.83 17.63 12.79
C PHE A 428 20.89 16.43 13.00
N GLY A 429 20.99 15.45 12.11
CA GLY A 429 20.36 14.14 12.28
C GLY A 429 21.37 13.08 12.70
N HIS A 430 20.85 11.90 13.03
CA HIS A 430 21.64 10.72 13.33
C HIS A 430 21.79 9.86 12.07
N LYS A 431 23.01 9.43 11.77
CA LYS A 431 23.25 8.41 10.76
C LYS A 431 22.86 7.04 11.31
N ASN A 432 22.07 6.26 10.57
CA ASN A 432 21.72 4.88 10.91
C ASN A 432 22.62 3.85 10.21
N PHE A 433 23.81 4.28 9.81
CA PHE A 433 24.74 3.53 9.00
C PHE A 433 26.17 3.85 9.43
N ASP A 434 27.09 2.90 9.23
CA ASP A 434 28.52 3.16 9.28
C ASP A 434 29.05 3.14 7.85
N VAL A 435 29.63 4.25 7.40
CA VAL A 435 30.16 4.40 6.04
C VAL A 435 31.12 3.25 5.74
N ARG A 436 32.03 2.90 6.68
CA ARG A 436 33.07 1.88 6.47
C ARG A 436 32.48 0.52 6.08
N ASN A 437 31.35 0.14 6.66
CA ASN A 437 30.69 -1.14 6.37
C ASN A 437 30.21 -1.25 4.91
N PHE A 438 30.09 -0.14 4.18
CA PHE A 438 29.68 -0.12 2.77
C PHE A 438 30.83 -0.10 1.78
N HIS A 439 32.03 0.36 2.16
CA HIS A 439 33.12 0.55 1.21
C HIS A 439 34.46 -0.06 1.62
N PHE A 440 34.58 -0.64 2.81
CA PHE A 440 35.81 -1.23 3.30
C PHE A 440 35.57 -2.54 4.05
N LEU A 441 36.43 -3.52 3.79
CA LEU A 441 36.46 -4.83 4.41
C LEU A 441 37.91 -5.19 4.71
N THR A 442 38.14 -5.84 5.86
CA THR A 442 39.44 -6.42 6.19
C THR A 442 39.25 -7.81 6.75
N THR A 443 40.01 -8.76 6.22
CA THR A 443 40.04 -10.14 6.67
C THR A 443 41.49 -10.52 6.93
N GLN A 444 41.79 -10.98 8.15
CA GLN A 444 43.08 -11.59 8.43
C GLN A 444 42.95 -13.09 8.19
N TYR A 445 43.83 -13.60 7.34
CA TYR A 445 43.86 -15.00 6.96
C TYR A 445 45.09 -15.67 7.56
N LYS A 446 44.88 -16.82 8.19
CA LYS A 446 45.92 -17.68 8.74
C LYS A 446 45.75 -19.08 8.18
N ARG A 447 46.78 -19.56 7.49
CA ARG A 447 46.90 -20.92 6.97
C ARG A 447 48.03 -21.64 7.70
N ASP A 448 47.73 -22.77 8.32
CA ASP A 448 48.75 -23.70 8.79
C ASP A 448 49.09 -24.67 7.64
N VAL A 449 50.38 -24.75 7.25
CA VAL A 449 50.79 -25.46 6.03
C VAL A 449 50.80 -26.99 6.22
N VAL A 450 51.01 -27.49 7.45
CA VAL A 450 50.89 -28.91 7.85
C VAL A 450 50.58 -29.03 9.34
N SER A 451 49.72 -29.98 9.74
CA SER A 451 49.50 -30.33 11.16
C SER A 451 50.82 -30.70 11.85
N GLY A 452 51.16 -30.00 12.93
CA GLY A 452 52.34 -30.29 13.75
C GLY A 452 53.68 -29.67 13.29
N THR A 453 53.70 -28.80 12.27
CA THR A 453 54.91 -28.02 11.89
C THR A 453 54.71 -26.51 12.11
N PRO A 454 55.75 -25.74 12.47
CA PRO A 454 55.64 -24.31 12.75
C PRO A 454 55.53 -23.42 11.48
N ASN A 455 55.40 -24.01 10.29
CA ASN A 455 55.36 -23.28 9.03
C ASN A 455 53.95 -22.72 8.78
N GLN A 456 53.64 -21.57 9.38
CA GLN A 456 52.36 -20.86 9.19
C GLN A 456 52.51 -19.86 8.04
N ARG A 457 51.54 -19.79 7.12
CA ARG A 457 51.37 -18.66 6.20
C ARG A 457 50.24 -17.79 6.72
N GLN A 458 50.53 -16.55 7.07
CA GLN A 458 49.52 -15.57 7.47
C GLN A 458 49.57 -14.41 6.50
N PHE A 459 48.44 -13.90 6.07
CA PHE A 459 48.36 -12.65 5.32
C PHE A 459 47.03 -11.99 5.60
N ARG A 460 46.98 -10.68 5.46
CA ARG A 460 45.75 -9.89 5.57
C ARG A 460 45.31 -9.47 4.19
N VAL A 461 44.03 -9.61 3.91
CA VAL A 461 43.41 -9.09 2.70
C VAL A 461 42.42 -8.02 3.05
N ARG A 462 42.55 -6.88 2.38
CA ARG A 462 41.67 -5.73 2.51
C ARG A 462 40.97 -5.50 1.18
N SER A 463 39.68 -5.26 1.21
CA SER A 463 38.88 -4.98 0.01
C SER A 463 38.15 -3.66 0.20
N TRP A 464 38.18 -2.81 -0.81
CA TRP A 464 37.40 -1.59 -0.89
C TRP A 464 36.41 -1.71 -2.04
N VAL A 465 35.16 -1.39 -1.81
CA VAL A 465 34.08 -1.54 -2.79
C VAL A 465 33.33 -0.23 -2.94
N SER A 466 32.71 0.00 -4.11
CA SER A 466 32.05 1.26 -4.42
C SER A 466 30.57 1.34 -4.02
N ASN A 467 30.09 0.49 -3.12
CA ASN A 467 28.67 0.37 -2.81
C ASN A 467 28.10 1.70 -2.28
N SER A 468 26.84 1.96 -2.61
CA SER A 468 26.12 3.10 -2.03
C SER A 468 25.67 2.80 -0.60
N VAL A 469 25.65 3.85 0.22
CA VAL A 469 25.07 3.82 1.57
C VAL A 469 23.55 3.68 1.53
N VAL A 470 22.88 4.04 0.44
CA VAL A 470 21.44 3.83 0.24
C VAL A 470 21.21 2.69 -0.74
N GLY A 471 20.22 1.85 -0.45
CA GLY A 471 19.80 0.78 -1.35
C GLY A 471 18.68 1.23 -2.31
N PRO A 472 18.18 0.32 -3.16
CA PRO A 472 17.09 0.62 -4.11
C PRO A 472 15.69 0.69 -3.46
N GLY A 473 15.57 0.99 -2.15
CA GLY A 473 14.32 0.91 -1.41
C GLY A 473 13.79 2.24 -0.87
N PHE A 474 12.46 2.39 -0.81
CA PHE A 474 11.78 3.59 -0.30
C PHE A 474 12.02 3.86 1.21
N ASP A 475 12.48 2.86 1.97
CA ASP A 475 12.74 2.97 3.41
C ASP A 475 14.17 3.41 3.75
N ASP A 476 15.01 3.65 2.73
CA ASP A 476 16.40 4.05 2.90
C ASP A 476 16.49 5.55 3.20
N SER A 477 16.05 5.95 4.41
CA SER A 477 16.37 7.27 4.98
C SER A 477 17.59 7.13 5.89
N PRO A 478 18.81 7.44 5.38
CA PRO A 478 20.04 7.18 6.13
C PRO A 478 20.25 8.16 7.29
N ILE A 479 19.57 9.32 7.24
CA ILE A 479 19.62 10.36 8.28
C ILE A 479 18.24 10.47 8.92
N VAL A 480 18.18 10.18 10.22
CA VAL A 480 16.95 10.21 11.01
C VAL A 480 17.01 11.32 12.07
N TYR A 481 15.86 11.83 12.47
CA TYR A 481 15.75 12.91 13.45
C TYR A 481 14.96 12.44 14.66
N THR A 482 15.52 12.66 15.85
CA THR A 482 14.83 12.45 17.12
C THR A 482 13.88 13.61 17.43
N ARG A 483 14.04 14.75 16.76
CA ARG A 483 13.22 15.94 16.98
C ARG A 483 13.04 16.78 15.71
N VAL A 484 11.80 17.23 15.50
CA VAL A 484 11.41 18.18 14.45
C VAL A 484 10.54 19.26 15.08
N SER A 485 10.83 20.52 14.83
CA SER A 485 10.06 21.66 15.33
C SER A 485 9.44 22.42 14.15
N GLU A 486 8.13 22.67 14.20
CA GLU A 486 7.38 23.48 13.26
C GLU A 486 7.06 24.84 13.88
N TYR A 487 7.33 25.93 13.15
CA TYR A 487 7.08 27.30 13.58
C TYR A 487 6.09 27.97 12.63
N ALA A 488 4.98 28.48 13.18
CA ALA A 488 3.99 29.18 12.39
C ALA A 488 4.47 30.58 11.96
N ASN A 489 4.04 31.02 10.78
CA ASN A 489 4.39 32.29 10.14
C ASN A 489 5.90 32.59 10.07
N GLY A 490 6.73 31.54 9.99
CA GLY A 490 8.15 31.66 9.63
C GLY A 490 9.05 32.39 10.64
N THR A 491 8.55 32.74 11.82
CA THR A 491 9.33 33.38 12.90
C THR A 491 9.33 32.51 14.14
N THR A 492 10.35 32.63 14.99
CA THR A 492 10.45 31.92 16.27
C THR A 492 9.46 32.40 17.34
N SER A 493 8.58 33.35 16.99
CA SER A 493 7.76 34.12 17.92
C SER A 493 6.25 33.84 17.83
N ASN A 494 5.79 32.99 16.91
CA ASN A 494 4.35 32.84 16.58
C ASN A 494 3.74 31.47 16.92
N GLY A 495 4.28 30.80 17.94
CA GLY A 495 3.85 29.46 18.34
C GLY A 495 4.55 28.36 17.56
N LYS A 496 4.72 27.21 18.21
CA LYS A 496 5.51 26.09 17.66
C LYS A 496 4.89 24.75 18.03
N THR A 497 5.08 23.77 17.16
CA THR A 497 4.80 22.36 17.44
C THR A 497 6.11 21.58 17.38
N ILE A 498 6.45 20.83 18.42
CA ILE A 498 7.65 19.98 18.47
C ILE A 498 7.21 18.52 18.43
N TYR A 499 7.78 17.76 17.52
CA TYR A 499 7.63 16.32 17.37
C TYR A 499 8.91 15.66 17.86
N GLU A 500 8.80 14.72 18.81
CA GLU A 500 9.91 13.89 19.27
C GLU A 500 9.66 12.44 18.86
N PHE A 501 10.71 11.79 18.37
CA PHE A 501 10.70 10.42 17.90
C PHE A 501 11.57 9.54 18.81
N ASP A 502 11.37 8.23 18.75
CA ASP A 502 12.19 7.29 19.52
C ASP A 502 13.71 7.42 19.26
N ASN A 503 14.48 7.01 20.26
CA ASN A 503 15.93 6.92 20.16
C ASN A 503 16.40 5.59 19.54
N ASN A 504 15.48 4.71 19.10
CA ASN A 504 15.84 3.57 18.25
C ASN A 504 16.48 4.03 16.93
N SER A 505 16.34 5.33 16.60
CA SER A 505 17.17 6.08 15.66
C SER A 505 18.68 5.76 15.69
N LEU A 506 19.22 5.26 16.81
CA LEU A 506 20.63 4.82 16.94
C LEU A 506 20.91 3.38 16.51
N ILE A 507 19.90 2.56 16.25
CA ILE A 507 20.08 1.17 15.80
C ILE A 507 20.53 1.20 14.34
N PRO A 508 21.80 0.90 14.02
CA PRO A 508 22.25 0.91 12.64
C PRO A 508 21.65 -0.28 11.90
N ASP A 509 21.46 -0.13 10.58
CA ASP A 509 21.21 -1.29 9.74
C ASP A 509 22.44 -2.21 9.77
N GLY A 510 22.19 -3.51 9.95
CA GLY A 510 23.25 -4.51 9.88
C GLY A 510 23.67 -4.70 8.42
N VAL A 511 24.96 -4.58 8.13
CA VAL A 511 25.50 -4.94 6.83
C VAL A 511 26.35 -6.18 7.01
N PHE A 512 25.97 -7.23 6.30
CA PHE A 512 26.72 -8.47 6.22
C PHE A 512 27.37 -8.52 4.86
N THR A 513 28.68 -8.65 4.81
CA THR A 513 29.41 -8.76 3.56
C THR A 513 30.17 -10.06 3.54
N VAL A 514 30.06 -10.79 2.42
CA VAL A 514 30.88 -11.98 2.22
C VAL A 514 32.32 -11.53 2.04
N GLN A 515 33.23 -12.10 2.82
CA GLN A 515 34.65 -11.79 2.71
C GLN A 515 35.14 -12.09 1.28
N TYR A 516 36.09 -11.28 0.77
CA TYR A 516 36.65 -11.41 -0.58
C TYR A 516 35.66 -11.20 -1.74
N SER A 517 34.52 -10.57 -1.47
CA SER A 517 33.45 -10.37 -2.45
C SER A 517 32.77 -9.02 -2.26
N ASN A 518 32.10 -8.54 -3.31
CA ASN A 518 31.17 -7.40 -3.25
C ASN A 518 29.75 -7.82 -2.84
N LYS A 519 29.50 -9.10 -2.52
CA LYS A 519 28.20 -9.61 -2.05
C LYS A 519 27.88 -9.08 -0.66
N THR A 520 26.85 -8.24 -0.57
CA THR A 520 26.37 -7.66 0.69
C THR A 520 24.89 -7.93 0.91
N TRP A 521 24.53 -8.36 2.12
CA TRP A 521 23.16 -8.39 2.62
C TRP A 521 22.95 -7.28 3.65
N ARG A 522 21.92 -6.45 3.44
CA ARG A 522 21.51 -5.43 4.39
C ARG A 522 20.32 -5.94 5.21
N ASN A 523 20.54 -6.20 6.48
CA ASN A 523 19.47 -6.46 7.44
C ASN A 523 18.84 -5.13 7.87
N ARG A 524 17.79 -4.76 7.13
CA ARG A 524 17.11 -3.46 7.25
C ARG A 524 16.22 -3.46 8.49
N LYS A 525 16.39 -2.43 9.33
CA LYS A 525 15.63 -2.24 10.58
C LYS A 525 14.83 -0.94 10.58
N SER A 526 14.45 -0.43 9.41
CA SER A 526 13.62 0.79 9.28
C SER A 526 12.33 0.69 10.09
N TRP A 527 11.73 -0.50 10.17
CA TRP A 527 10.53 -0.77 10.96
C TRP A 527 10.72 -0.63 12.48
N GLU A 528 11.96 -0.71 13.00
CA GLU A 528 12.27 -0.56 14.44
C GLU A 528 12.41 0.90 14.90
N ARG A 529 12.55 1.85 13.97
CA ARG A 529 12.95 3.23 14.27
C ARG A 529 11.81 4.23 14.01
N GLY A 530 12.01 5.47 14.45
CA GLY A 530 11.26 6.65 13.99
C GLY A 530 9.81 6.71 14.44
N LYS A 531 9.46 6.04 15.54
CA LYS A 531 8.11 6.11 16.12
C LYS A 531 7.93 7.45 16.82
N LEU A 532 6.82 8.15 16.56
CA LEU A 532 6.51 9.43 17.17
C LEU A 532 6.17 9.23 18.65
N THR A 533 7.06 9.61 19.57
CA THR A 533 6.89 9.40 21.01
C THR A 533 6.32 10.61 21.73
N LYS A 534 6.47 11.82 21.18
CA LYS A 534 5.93 13.04 21.80
C LYS A 534 5.54 14.11 20.78
N VAL A 535 4.51 14.88 21.10
CA VAL A 535 4.13 16.14 20.42
C VAL A 535 3.95 17.22 21.49
N LEU A 536 4.56 18.38 21.32
CA LEU A 536 4.41 19.55 22.19
C LEU A 536 3.87 20.70 21.37
N LYS A 537 2.73 21.30 21.72
CA LYS A 537 2.22 22.50 21.04
C LYS A 537 2.24 23.70 21.96
N TYR A 538 2.74 24.82 21.43
CA TYR A 538 2.86 26.09 22.12
C TYR A 538 2.03 27.15 21.39
N ASP A 539 1.45 28.08 22.15
CA ASP A 539 0.79 29.26 21.58
C ASP A 539 1.80 30.33 21.11
N ASN A 540 1.29 31.43 20.57
CA ASN A 540 2.07 32.58 20.12
C ASN A 540 2.81 33.32 21.25
N LEU A 541 2.52 33.05 22.52
CA LEU A 541 3.24 33.59 23.67
C LEU A 541 4.30 32.61 24.20
N ASN A 542 4.59 31.54 23.44
CA ASN A 542 5.46 30.43 23.84
C ASN A 542 4.98 29.69 25.11
N ALA A 543 3.70 29.78 25.46
CA ALA A 543 3.12 28.97 26.54
C ALA A 543 2.73 27.59 25.99
N LEU A 544 3.10 26.53 26.71
CA LEU A 544 2.74 25.15 26.36
C LEU A 544 1.23 24.95 26.53
N LYS A 545 0.55 24.48 25.48
CA LYS A 545 -0.90 24.24 25.44
C LYS A 545 -1.29 22.78 25.33
N GLU A 546 -0.45 21.97 24.68
CA GLU A 546 -0.74 20.56 24.48
C GLU A 546 0.54 19.73 24.57
N VAL A 547 0.47 18.59 25.26
CA VAL A 547 1.49 17.55 25.25
C VAL A 547 0.80 16.25 24.86
N VAL A 548 1.23 15.60 23.78
CA VAL A 548 0.85 14.22 23.47
C VAL A 548 2.07 13.34 23.68
N THR A 549 1.99 12.29 24.50
CA THR A 549 3.04 11.26 24.65
C THR A 549 2.50 9.92 24.17
N LYS A 550 3.30 9.17 23.42
CA LYS A 550 2.92 7.88 22.87
C LYS A 550 3.90 6.78 23.28
N ALA A 551 3.39 5.58 23.48
CA ALA A 551 4.18 4.38 23.74
C ALA A 551 3.89 3.29 22.70
N TYR A 552 4.90 2.48 22.41
CA TYR A 552 4.84 1.42 21.42
C TYR A 552 5.36 0.10 21.99
N THR A 553 4.75 -1.01 21.59
CA THR A 553 5.19 -2.36 21.96
C THR A 553 5.63 -3.13 20.71
N LYS A 554 6.76 -3.83 20.81
CA LYS A 554 7.28 -4.71 19.76
C LYS A 554 6.56 -6.06 19.81
N TYR A 555 6.00 -6.49 18.68
CA TYR A 555 5.37 -7.80 18.49
C TYR A 555 6.16 -8.61 17.45
N LYS A 556 6.13 -9.95 17.62
CA LYS A 556 6.79 -10.92 16.72
C LYS A 556 8.28 -10.64 16.44
N GLY A 557 8.98 -10.09 17.44
CA GLY A 557 10.40 -9.78 17.34
C GLY A 557 11.27 -11.03 17.27
N GLN A 558 11.99 -11.25 16.17
CA GLN A 558 12.89 -12.39 15.98
C GLN A 558 14.07 -12.03 15.07
N THR A 559 15.18 -12.77 15.21
CA THR A 559 16.31 -12.76 14.26
C THR A 559 16.42 -14.16 13.69
N LEU A 560 16.33 -14.31 12.37
CA LEU A 560 16.35 -15.61 11.70
C LEU A 560 17.49 -15.71 10.70
N ASN A 561 18.10 -16.90 10.60
CA ASN A 561 18.97 -17.23 9.47
C ASN A 561 18.09 -17.41 8.22
N ILE A 562 18.43 -16.71 7.15
CA ILE A 562 17.62 -16.68 5.91
C ILE A 562 18.40 -17.14 4.68
N GLY A 563 19.73 -17.15 4.75
CA GLY A 563 20.58 -17.52 3.62
C GLY A 563 22.01 -17.82 4.05
N GLN A 564 22.82 -18.28 3.09
CA GLN A 564 24.27 -18.28 3.20
C GLN A 564 24.85 -17.82 1.86
N ALA A 565 25.89 -17.00 1.91
CA ALA A 565 26.52 -16.45 0.71
C ALA A 565 27.99 -16.86 0.65
N GLY A 566 28.46 -17.29 -0.52
CA GLY A 566 29.80 -17.84 -0.72
C GLY A 566 30.68 -17.01 -1.64
N ALA A 567 31.99 -17.09 -1.43
CA ALA A 567 33.02 -16.48 -2.29
C ALA A 567 34.25 -17.40 -2.41
N GLN A 568 34.86 -17.40 -3.59
CA GLN A 568 36.15 -18.04 -3.82
C GLN A 568 37.26 -17.09 -3.39
N VAL A 569 38.09 -17.54 -2.47
CA VAL A 569 39.14 -16.73 -1.83
C VAL A 569 40.51 -16.96 -2.48
N ILE A 570 40.71 -18.13 -3.09
CA ILE A 570 41.98 -18.55 -3.67
C ILE A 570 41.78 -18.89 -5.14
N ILE A 571 42.56 -18.24 -6.02
CA ILE A 571 42.46 -18.38 -7.48
C ILE A 571 43.68 -19.16 -7.98
N GLY A 572 43.46 -20.32 -8.62
CA GLY A 572 44.52 -21.17 -9.21
C GLY A 572 44.93 -22.39 -8.38
N GLU A 573 45.86 -23.18 -8.90
CA GLU A 573 46.56 -24.27 -8.19
C GLU A 573 47.90 -23.74 -7.69
N GLU A 574 48.08 -23.57 -6.38
CA GLU A 574 49.40 -23.27 -5.83
C GLU A 574 50.31 -24.51 -5.96
N VAL A 575 51.44 -24.38 -6.66
CA VAL A 575 52.36 -25.50 -6.88
C VAL A 575 53.11 -25.81 -5.57
N GLY A 576 53.17 -27.08 -5.13
CA GLY A 576 54.20 -27.54 -4.17
C GLY A 576 53.82 -28.27 -2.87
N GLY A 577 52.66 -28.91 -2.72
CA GLY A 577 52.41 -29.80 -1.56
C GLY A 577 52.15 -29.09 -0.21
N PHE A 578 51.85 -27.79 -0.24
CA PHE A 578 51.74 -26.89 0.92
C PHE A 578 50.29 -26.68 1.42
N PHE A 579 49.42 -27.66 1.22
CA PHE A 579 47.99 -27.52 1.48
C PHE A 579 47.60 -28.13 2.83
N TYR A 580 46.66 -27.47 3.53
CA TYR A 580 45.87 -28.16 4.55
C TYR A 580 44.96 -29.15 3.82
N TYR A 581 45.48 -30.35 3.63
CA TYR A 581 44.82 -31.42 2.91
C TYR A 581 43.64 -31.93 3.72
N CYS A 582 42.45 -31.51 3.30
CA CYS A 582 41.22 -32.04 3.83
C CYS A 582 41.05 -33.48 3.32
N PRO A 583 40.97 -34.49 4.20
CA PRO A 583 40.77 -35.86 3.76
C PRO A 583 39.35 -36.02 3.18
N GLY A 584 39.29 -36.25 1.86
CA GLY A 584 38.22 -36.95 1.14
C GLY A 584 36.82 -36.32 1.12
N THR A 585 36.38 -35.91 -0.06
CA THR A 585 35.01 -36.13 -0.55
C THR A 585 35.06 -36.48 -2.04
N GLY A 586 35.24 -37.77 -2.37
CA GLY A 586 34.80 -38.33 -3.66
C GLY A 586 35.63 -38.07 -4.92
N GLY A 587 36.97 -38.02 -4.87
CA GLY A 587 37.78 -37.89 -6.09
C GLY A 587 39.28 -38.21 -6.01
N GLY A 588 39.78 -38.76 -4.89
CA GLY A 588 41.18 -39.19 -4.77
C GLY A 588 42.25 -38.08 -4.68
N TYR A 589 41.93 -36.83 -5.01
CA TYR A 589 42.84 -35.69 -4.87
C TYR A 589 42.48 -34.83 -3.65
N PRO A 590 43.47 -34.46 -2.82
CA PRO A 590 43.23 -33.65 -1.64
C PRO A 590 43.14 -32.15 -2.02
N TYR A 591 42.15 -31.46 -1.48
CA TYR A 591 41.84 -30.04 -1.77
C TYR A 591 42.23 -29.12 -0.61
N ASP A 592 42.42 -27.84 -0.90
CA ASP A 592 42.66 -26.80 0.11
C ASP A 592 41.35 -26.32 0.73
N GLY A 593 41.10 -26.66 2.00
CA GLY A 593 39.90 -26.27 2.73
C GLY A 593 39.63 -24.76 2.79
N HIS A 594 40.64 -23.92 2.54
CA HIS A 594 40.48 -22.46 2.59
C HIS A 594 40.09 -21.82 1.26
N ARG A 595 39.96 -22.62 0.20
CA ARG A 595 39.68 -22.10 -1.15
C ARG A 595 38.37 -21.32 -1.24
N TYR A 596 37.36 -21.71 -0.45
CA TYR A 596 36.03 -21.13 -0.46
C TYR A 596 35.60 -20.75 0.95
N MET A 597 34.99 -19.58 1.08
CA MET A 597 34.42 -19.09 2.33
C MET A 597 32.93 -18.82 2.16
N ILE A 598 32.19 -18.89 3.26
CA ILE A 598 30.77 -18.57 3.30
C ILE A 598 30.46 -17.64 4.47
N ALA A 599 29.34 -16.95 4.40
CA ALA A 599 28.78 -16.14 5.48
C ALA A 599 27.30 -16.45 5.65
N THR A 600 26.83 -16.56 6.90
CA THR A 600 25.41 -16.74 7.20
C THR A 600 24.68 -15.41 7.16
N LEU A 601 23.60 -15.34 6.39
CA LEU A 601 22.75 -14.16 6.26
C LEU A 601 21.62 -14.22 7.29
N THR A 602 21.43 -13.13 8.04
CA THR A 602 20.38 -13.01 9.05
C THR A 602 19.44 -11.85 8.76
N GLN A 603 18.18 -11.97 9.18
CA GLN A 603 17.18 -10.93 9.06
C GLN A 603 16.43 -10.74 10.38
N ASP A 604 16.36 -9.51 10.86
CA ASP A 604 15.52 -9.11 11.97
C ASP A 604 14.11 -8.80 11.49
N VAL A 605 13.12 -9.34 12.19
CA VAL A 605 11.70 -9.19 11.88
C VAL A 605 10.90 -8.77 13.12
N GLY A 606 9.73 -8.18 12.87
CA GLY A 606 8.80 -7.73 13.90
C GLY A 606 8.00 -6.51 13.45
N VAL A 607 7.21 -5.97 14.39
CA VAL A 607 6.42 -4.76 14.19
C VAL A 607 6.23 -4.02 15.51
N TYR A 608 6.21 -2.68 15.47
CA TYR A 608 5.86 -1.84 16.61
C TYR A 608 4.44 -1.28 16.44
N LEU A 609 3.58 -1.50 17.43
CA LEU A 609 2.22 -0.98 17.45
C LEU A 609 2.05 0.03 18.59
N GLU A 610 1.29 1.11 18.36
CA GLU A 610 1.02 2.16 19.34
C GLU A 610 0.08 1.64 20.43
N THR A 611 0.59 1.39 21.63
CA THR A 611 -0.14 0.82 22.77
C THR A 611 -0.63 1.87 23.77
N SER A 612 -0.13 3.11 23.67
CA SER A 612 -0.62 4.21 24.49
C SER A 612 -0.46 5.56 23.79
N SER A 613 -1.42 6.46 24.00
CA SER A 613 -1.37 7.88 23.63
C SER A 613 -2.02 8.69 24.74
N LYS A 614 -1.26 9.53 25.42
CA LYS A 614 -1.71 10.45 26.45
C LYS A 614 -1.62 11.89 25.95
N GLN A 615 -2.74 12.59 25.88
CA GLN A 615 -2.82 14.01 25.55
C GLN A 615 -3.12 14.81 26.83
N THR A 616 -2.29 15.78 27.16
CA THR A 616 -2.50 16.75 28.24
C THR A 616 -2.74 18.12 27.62
N LEU A 617 -3.90 18.73 27.87
CA LEU A 617 -4.28 20.08 27.46
C LEU A 617 -4.19 21.04 28.64
N TYR A 618 -3.52 22.18 28.47
CA TYR A 618 -3.29 23.16 29.54
C TYR A 618 -4.20 24.39 29.42
N TYR A 619 -4.80 24.78 30.54
CA TYR A 619 -5.65 25.95 30.69
C TYR A 619 -5.15 26.81 31.86
N GLY A 620 -4.06 27.54 31.65
CA GLY A 620 -3.40 28.27 32.75
C GLY A 620 -2.63 27.32 33.66
N SER A 621 -2.95 27.29 34.96
CA SER A 621 -2.37 26.35 35.92
C SER A 621 -3.04 24.97 35.89
N ASP A 622 -4.22 24.86 35.29
CA ASP A 622 -4.99 23.62 35.25
C ASP A 622 -4.69 22.82 33.98
N SER A 623 -4.96 21.52 34.02
CA SER A 623 -4.83 20.65 32.86
C SER A 623 -5.88 19.54 32.81
N VAL A 624 -6.28 19.16 31.60
CA VAL A 624 -7.10 17.98 31.33
C VAL A 624 -6.25 16.95 30.60
N GLU A 625 -6.24 15.70 31.07
CA GLU A 625 -5.49 14.63 30.41
C GLU A 625 -6.42 13.58 29.82
N ASN A 626 -6.28 13.26 28.54
CA ASN A 626 -6.92 12.16 27.85
C ASN A 626 -5.89 11.06 27.60
N LEU A 627 -6.00 9.92 28.29
CA LEU A 627 -5.16 8.75 28.09
C LEU A 627 -5.92 7.69 27.29
N THR A 628 -5.41 7.31 26.13
CA THR A 628 -5.87 6.15 25.36
C THR A 628 -4.83 5.03 25.45
N THR A 629 -5.21 3.85 25.94
CA THR A 629 -4.38 2.64 25.91
C THR A 629 -4.99 1.60 24.98
N ARG A 630 -4.14 0.81 24.32
CA ARG A 630 -4.53 -0.23 23.36
C ARG A 630 -3.75 -1.49 23.62
N ASP A 631 -4.41 -2.63 23.46
CA ASP A 631 -3.76 -3.93 23.44
C ASP A 631 -4.02 -4.63 22.11
N PHE A 632 -3.08 -5.46 21.69
CA PHE A 632 -3.11 -6.15 20.40
C PHE A 632 -2.86 -7.64 20.59
N HIS A 633 -3.61 -8.45 19.85
CA HIS A 633 -3.36 -9.89 19.82
C HIS A 633 -1.98 -10.19 19.20
N PRO A 634 -1.10 -10.98 19.86
CA PRO A 634 0.30 -11.14 19.43
C PRO A 634 0.48 -11.81 18.07
N THR A 635 -0.43 -12.71 17.67
CA THR A 635 -0.40 -13.40 16.37
C THR A 635 -1.05 -12.59 15.24
N TYR A 636 -2.27 -12.08 15.46
CA TYR A 636 -3.10 -11.45 14.43
C TYR A 636 -2.96 -9.93 14.36
N LEU A 637 -2.26 -9.30 15.32
CA LEU A 637 -1.94 -7.87 15.33
C LEU A 637 -3.17 -6.95 15.25
N LYS A 638 -4.35 -7.47 15.65
CA LYS A 638 -5.59 -6.70 15.78
C LYS A 638 -5.77 -6.19 17.20
N THR A 639 -6.36 -5.00 17.31
CA THR A 639 -6.65 -4.36 18.60
C THR A 639 -7.69 -5.17 19.36
N SER A 640 -7.32 -5.73 20.50
CA SER A 640 -8.20 -6.48 21.40
C SER A 640 -9.06 -5.54 22.26
N TYR A 641 -8.50 -4.41 22.69
CA TYR A 641 -9.27 -3.33 23.32
C TYR A 641 -8.62 -1.96 23.09
N GLU A 642 -9.44 -0.92 23.23
CA GLU A 642 -9.01 0.48 23.36
C GLU A 642 -9.69 1.09 24.58
N GLU A 643 -8.91 1.59 25.55
CA GLU A 643 -9.40 2.26 26.76
C GLU A 643 -8.98 3.72 26.77
N SER A 644 -9.97 4.62 26.78
CA SER A 644 -9.79 6.06 26.98
C SER A 644 -10.07 6.42 28.45
N SER A 645 -9.36 7.38 29.02
CA SER A 645 -9.57 7.90 30.39
C SER A 645 -9.33 9.40 30.44
N THR A 646 -10.16 10.15 31.17
CA THR A 646 -10.02 11.62 31.32
C THR A 646 -9.70 12.02 32.76
N PHE A 647 -8.60 12.74 33.02
CA PHE A 647 -8.18 13.20 34.36
C PHE A 647 -8.48 14.70 34.57
N PRO A 648 -8.68 15.18 35.83
CA PRO A 648 -8.32 14.59 37.13
C PRO A 648 -9.34 13.63 37.77
N ASN A 649 -10.56 13.57 37.24
CA ASN A 649 -11.60 12.65 37.72
C ASN A 649 -11.75 11.49 36.71
N PRO A 650 -10.94 10.40 36.81
CA PRO A 650 -10.85 9.38 35.78
C PRO A 650 -12.18 8.64 35.63
N GLN A 651 -12.93 9.02 34.61
CA GLN A 651 -13.83 8.10 33.94
C GLN A 651 -13.05 7.42 32.83
N SER A 652 -13.00 6.09 32.83
CA SER A 652 -12.46 5.31 31.72
C SER A 652 -13.59 4.66 30.91
N VAL A 653 -13.45 4.73 29.58
CA VAL A 653 -14.32 4.07 28.61
C VAL A 653 -13.44 3.14 27.80
N ARG A 654 -13.69 1.84 27.94
CA ARG A 654 -12.93 0.76 27.28
C ARG A 654 -13.83 0.03 26.31
N ASN A 655 -13.53 0.16 25.03
CA ASN A 655 -14.16 -0.60 23.96
C ASN A 655 -13.34 -1.87 23.74
N VAL A 656 -13.95 -3.02 24.02
CA VAL A 656 -13.34 -4.33 23.79
C VAL A 656 -13.94 -4.90 22.51
N THR A 657 -13.09 -5.41 21.62
CA THR A 657 -13.51 -6.13 20.42
C THR A 657 -12.93 -7.53 20.47
N ARG A 658 -13.81 -8.53 20.44
CA ARG A 658 -13.44 -9.94 20.32
C ARG A 658 -13.77 -10.42 18.93
N TYR A 659 -12.77 -11.02 18.31
CA TYR A 659 -12.85 -11.54 16.96
C TYR A 659 -13.11 -13.04 16.97
N ASN A 660 -13.37 -13.60 15.80
CA ASN A 660 -13.52 -15.04 15.62
C ASN A 660 -12.35 -15.87 16.20
N TYR A 661 -11.11 -15.38 16.11
CA TYR A 661 -9.96 -16.09 16.70
C TYR A 661 -9.94 -16.11 18.24
N ASP A 662 -10.69 -15.23 18.92
CA ASP A 662 -10.81 -15.23 20.39
C ASP A 662 -11.83 -16.27 20.90
N ILE A 663 -12.53 -16.94 19.97
CA ILE A 663 -13.68 -17.80 20.25
C ILE A 663 -13.44 -19.20 19.68
N VAL A 664 -12.87 -19.30 18.48
CA VAL A 664 -12.59 -20.56 17.79
C VAL A 664 -11.13 -20.66 17.37
N ASN A 665 -10.66 -21.88 17.13
CA ASN A 665 -9.34 -22.15 16.58
C ASN A 665 -9.46 -22.96 15.27
N VAL A 666 -8.39 -22.95 14.46
CA VAL A 666 -8.40 -23.63 13.14
C VAL A 666 -8.27 -25.16 13.23
N SER A 667 -7.79 -25.70 14.35
CA SER A 667 -7.50 -27.13 14.53
C SER A 667 -8.71 -27.97 14.99
N THR A 668 -9.71 -27.32 15.61
CA THR A 668 -10.95 -27.98 16.04
C THR A 668 -11.99 -27.95 14.92
N THR A 669 -12.66 -29.08 14.70
CA THR A 669 -13.83 -29.14 13.82
C THR A 669 -15.07 -28.70 14.59
N TYR A 670 -15.80 -27.72 14.07
CA TYR A 670 -17.04 -27.23 14.66
C TYR A 670 -18.23 -27.55 13.75
N THR A 671 -19.44 -27.30 14.26
CA THR A 671 -20.70 -27.25 13.51
C THR A 671 -21.47 -25.97 13.92
N GLY A 672 -22.54 -25.60 13.19
CA GLY A 672 -23.37 -24.43 13.56
C GLY A 672 -22.62 -23.09 13.48
N TYR A 673 -22.93 -22.16 14.39
CA TYR A 673 -22.32 -20.82 14.42
C TYR A 673 -20.79 -20.83 14.62
N PRO A 674 -20.20 -21.64 15.53
CA PRO A 674 -18.75 -21.71 15.66
C PRO A 674 -18.04 -22.13 14.37
N GLU A 675 -18.66 -22.98 13.54
CA GLU A 675 -18.09 -23.36 12.25
C GLU A 675 -18.00 -22.19 11.27
N ALA A 676 -19.00 -21.30 11.25
CA ALA A 676 -18.94 -20.08 10.45
C ALA A 676 -17.76 -19.19 10.86
N LEU A 677 -17.54 -19.03 12.16
CA LEU A 677 -16.40 -18.27 12.69
C LEU A 677 -15.06 -18.89 12.29
N ARG A 678 -14.96 -20.23 12.31
CA ARG A 678 -13.75 -20.95 11.92
C ARG A 678 -13.48 -20.78 10.43
N GLN A 679 -14.52 -20.85 9.61
CA GLN A 679 -14.41 -20.69 8.17
C GLN A 679 -13.97 -19.27 7.78
N LEU A 680 -14.51 -18.25 8.45
CA LEU A 680 -13.99 -16.87 8.31
C LEU A 680 -12.50 -16.79 8.64
N LEU A 681 -12.04 -17.46 9.71
CA LEU A 681 -10.63 -17.48 10.10
C LEU A 681 -9.74 -18.17 9.06
N LEU A 682 -10.18 -19.31 8.51
CA LEU A 682 -9.48 -20.02 7.43
C LEU A 682 -9.36 -19.17 6.15
N LYS A 683 -10.35 -18.32 5.92
CA LYS A 683 -10.42 -17.33 4.84
C LYS A 683 -9.63 -16.03 5.15
N ASN A 684 -8.88 -15.99 6.25
CA ASN A 684 -8.16 -14.81 6.75
C ASN A 684 -9.06 -13.58 7.02
N ILE A 685 -10.36 -13.81 7.25
CA ILE A 685 -11.32 -12.77 7.63
C ILE A 685 -11.37 -12.71 9.15
N LEU A 686 -10.83 -11.62 9.71
CA LEU A 686 -10.88 -11.36 11.15
C LEU A 686 -12.15 -10.58 11.45
N ALA A 687 -13.25 -11.32 11.63
CA ALA A 687 -14.57 -10.76 11.82
C ALA A 687 -14.83 -10.42 13.31
N PRO A 688 -15.32 -9.21 13.64
CA PRO A 688 -15.74 -8.91 15.00
C PRO A 688 -16.98 -9.74 15.34
N VAL A 689 -16.94 -10.45 16.46
CA VAL A 689 -18.04 -11.31 16.92
C VAL A 689 -18.73 -10.71 18.13
N GLU A 690 -17.96 -10.14 19.06
CA GLU A 690 -18.49 -9.48 20.24
C GLU A 690 -17.77 -8.14 20.44
N GLN A 691 -18.53 -7.07 20.59
CA GLN A 691 -18.03 -5.74 20.96
C GLN A 691 -18.75 -5.28 22.21
N TYR A 692 -18.05 -4.81 23.22
CA TYR A 692 -18.70 -4.25 24.41
C TYR A 692 -17.92 -3.08 24.99
N THR A 693 -18.66 -2.18 25.62
CA THR A 693 -18.12 -0.99 26.28
C THR A 693 -18.14 -1.19 27.78
N GLN A 694 -16.95 -1.16 28.38
CA GLN A 694 -16.76 -1.10 29.81
C GLN A 694 -16.58 0.36 30.22
N VAL A 695 -17.25 0.78 31.29
CA VAL A 695 -17.09 2.09 31.91
C VAL A 695 -16.61 1.89 33.35
N ARG A 696 -15.72 2.77 33.80
CA ARG A 696 -15.28 2.83 35.19
C ARG A 696 -15.18 4.29 35.60
N GLU A 697 -15.84 4.67 36.69
CA GLU A 697 -15.56 5.92 37.40
C GLU A 697 -14.46 5.70 38.46
N ALA A 698 -13.75 6.76 38.83
CA ALA A 698 -12.75 6.73 39.90
C ALA A 698 -13.35 6.07 41.15
N SER A 699 -12.66 5.07 41.72
CA SER A 699 -13.06 4.26 42.88
C SER A 699 -14.20 3.24 42.70
N LYS A 700 -14.77 3.05 41.50
CA LYS A 700 -15.79 2.02 41.23
C LYS A 700 -15.23 0.81 40.47
N SER A 701 -15.91 -0.34 40.56
CA SER A 701 -15.61 -1.52 39.75
C SER A 701 -15.91 -1.28 38.26
N ASN A 702 -15.21 -2.00 37.37
CA ASN A 702 -15.51 -2.00 35.94
C ASN A 702 -16.93 -2.54 35.69
N VAL A 703 -17.74 -1.77 34.97
CA VAL A 703 -19.10 -2.16 34.60
C VAL A 703 -19.29 -2.14 33.09
N ILE A 704 -20.06 -3.09 32.56
CA ILE A 704 -20.46 -3.13 31.15
C ILE A 704 -21.75 -2.31 31.00
N VAL A 705 -21.78 -1.43 30.01
CA VAL A 705 -22.94 -0.54 29.77
C VAL A 705 -23.57 -0.73 28.40
N ALA A 706 -22.82 -1.26 27.43
CA ALA A 706 -23.30 -1.52 26.09
C ALA A 706 -22.53 -2.69 25.48
N GLY A 707 -23.14 -3.34 24.51
CA GLY A 707 -22.48 -4.36 23.72
C GLY A 707 -23.32 -4.83 22.55
N GLN A 708 -22.65 -5.45 21.59
CA GLN A 708 -23.21 -6.05 20.40
C GLN A 708 -22.55 -7.40 20.14
N VAL A 709 -23.35 -8.41 19.81
CA VAL A 709 -22.86 -9.70 19.32
C VAL A 709 -23.38 -9.90 17.90
N THR A 710 -22.51 -10.30 16.99
CA THR A 710 -22.87 -10.65 15.61
C THR A 710 -22.61 -12.13 15.39
N ASP A 711 -23.68 -12.88 15.11
CA ASP A 711 -23.56 -14.26 14.64
C ASP A 711 -23.38 -14.25 13.12
N TYR A 712 -22.65 -15.25 12.63
CA TYR A 712 -22.38 -15.45 11.20
C TYR A 712 -22.89 -16.82 10.78
N SER A 713 -23.42 -16.93 9.55
CA SER A 713 -23.83 -18.22 8.99
C SER A 713 -23.51 -18.32 7.51
N LEU A 714 -23.48 -19.56 7.02
CA LEU A 714 -23.40 -19.83 5.59
C LEU A 714 -24.69 -19.36 4.90
N ILE A 715 -24.56 -18.59 3.82
CA ILE A 715 -25.69 -18.31 2.93
C ILE A 715 -25.98 -19.58 2.12
N SER A 716 -27.23 -20.05 2.18
CA SER A 716 -27.68 -21.28 1.52
C SER A 716 -27.31 -21.30 0.03
N GLY A 717 -26.72 -22.39 -0.44
CA GLY A 717 -26.30 -22.55 -1.85
C GLY A 717 -25.00 -21.83 -2.23
N THR A 718 -24.29 -21.21 -1.28
CA THR A 718 -23.03 -20.50 -1.52
C THR A 718 -21.89 -21.07 -0.65
N THR A 719 -20.71 -20.43 -0.70
CA THR A 719 -19.60 -20.65 0.25
C THR A 719 -19.39 -19.45 1.17
N TRP A 720 -20.36 -18.54 1.23
CA TRP A 720 -20.23 -17.22 1.84
C TRP A 720 -20.73 -17.23 3.28
N TYR A 721 -19.86 -16.84 4.19
CA TYR A 721 -20.19 -16.68 5.61
C TYR A 721 -20.42 -15.20 5.87
N MET A 722 -21.67 -14.81 6.14
CA MET A 722 -22.10 -13.43 6.32
C MET A 722 -22.80 -13.26 7.67
N PRO A 723 -22.94 -12.02 8.17
CA PRO A 723 -23.76 -11.74 9.36
C PRO A 723 -25.16 -12.31 9.22
N SER A 724 -25.64 -13.03 10.23
CA SER A 724 -26.97 -13.65 10.22
C SER A 724 -27.89 -13.08 11.29
N GLN A 725 -27.32 -12.73 12.45
CA GLN A 725 -28.07 -12.15 13.56
C GLN A 725 -27.21 -11.12 14.30
N ALA A 726 -27.83 -10.02 14.72
CA ALA A 726 -27.22 -9.03 15.61
C ALA A 726 -28.02 -8.93 16.91
N TYR A 727 -27.31 -9.08 18.02
CA TYR A 727 -27.81 -8.99 19.36
C TYR A 727 -27.26 -7.73 20.02
N PHE A 728 -28.07 -7.04 20.80
CA PHE A 728 -27.66 -5.87 21.56
C PHE A 728 -27.85 -6.14 23.05
N LEU A 729 -26.91 -5.67 23.85
CA LEU A 729 -26.95 -5.82 25.29
C LEU A 729 -28.02 -4.91 25.86
N GLU A 730 -29.01 -5.48 26.55
CA GLU A 730 -30.06 -4.72 27.22
C GLU A 730 -29.89 -4.80 28.72
N THR A 731 -29.66 -3.65 29.34
CA THR A 731 -29.48 -3.58 30.79
C THR A 731 -30.09 -2.31 31.36
N ALA A 732 -30.87 -2.45 32.43
CA ALA A 732 -31.46 -1.32 33.15
C ALA A 732 -30.43 -0.59 34.03
N SER A 733 -29.36 -1.30 34.41
CA SER A 733 -28.26 -0.78 35.24
C SER A 733 -26.93 -1.32 34.72
N PRO A 734 -25.80 -0.62 34.95
CA PRO A 734 -24.49 -1.14 34.57
C PRO A 734 -24.19 -2.53 35.18
N ILE A 735 -23.55 -3.40 34.42
CA ILE A 735 -23.31 -4.80 34.78
C ILE A 735 -21.91 -4.96 35.35
N LEU A 736 -21.74 -5.49 36.56
CA LEU A 736 -20.40 -5.83 37.06
C LEU A 736 -19.71 -6.84 36.13
N THR A 737 -18.43 -6.62 35.85
CA THR A 737 -17.65 -7.49 34.94
C THR A 737 -17.67 -8.96 35.37
N THR A 738 -17.70 -9.25 36.68
CA THR A 738 -17.80 -10.62 37.22
C THR A 738 -19.15 -11.29 36.97
N ALA A 739 -20.19 -10.51 36.68
CA ALA A 739 -21.52 -10.97 36.34
C ALA A 739 -21.79 -10.91 34.83
N TYR A 740 -20.79 -10.56 34.00
CA TYR A 740 -20.89 -10.51 32.55
C TYR A 740 -20.24 -11.74 31.91
N SER A 741 -20.98 -12.44 31.05
CA SER A 741 -20.46 -13.61 30.33
C SER A 741 -20.12 -13.25 28.89
N VAL A 742 -18.83 -13.29 28.55
CA VAL A 742 -18.34 -13.10 27.19
C VAL A 742 -18.78 -14.22 26.25
N VAL A 743 -18.79 -13.98 24.94
CA VAL A 743 -19.13 -15.02 23.95
C VAL A 743 -18.12 -16.17 23.96
N ALA A 744 -18.59 -17.41 24.08
CA ALA A 744 -17.72 -18.58 24.04
C ALA A 744 -18.38 -19.74 23.29
N THR A 745 -17.61 -20.76 22.93
CA THR A 745 -18.17 -22.00 22.40
C THR A 745 -18.74 -22.85 23.54
N SER A 746 -19.93 -23.39 23.35
CA SER A 746 -20.47 -24.46 24.18
C SER A 746 -20.42 -25.77 23.41
N GLY A 747 -19.40 -26.59 23.68
CA GLY A 747 -19.07 -27.75 22.84
C GLY A 747 -18.60 -27.32 21.45
N THR A 748 -18.94 -28.10 20.43
CA THR A 748 -18.52 -27.84 19.03
C THR A 748 -19.61 -27.23 18.16
N SER A 749 -20.86 -27.09 18.63
CA SER A 749 -22.01 -26.76 17.78
C SER A 749 -22.67 -25.41 18.07
N SER A 750 -22.43 -24.81 19.24
CA SER A 750 -23.20 -23.66 19.73
C SER A 750 -22.30 -22.59 20.36
N LEU A 751 -22.81 -21.35 20.38
CA LEU A 751 -22.21 -20.23 21.11
C LEU A 751 -23.03 -19.96 22.38
N THR A 752 -22.35 -19.67 23.48
CA THR A 752 -22.92 -19.07 24.69
C THR A 752 -22.56 -17.60 24.73
N ARG A 753 -23.42 -16.79 25.34
CA ARG A 753 -23.25 -15.35 25.54
C ARG A 753 -24.05 -14.91 26.76
N ASP A 754 -23.81 -13.69 27.23
CA ASP A 754 -24.60 -13.10 28.32
C ASP A 754 -26.11 -13.15 28.02
N THR A 755 -26.93 -13.54 29.00
CA THR A 755 -28.38 -13.72 28.82
C THR A 755 -29.14 -12.40 28.58
N ARG A 756 -28.49 -11.26 28.83
CA ARG A 756 -29.00 -9.92 28.54
C ARG A 756 -28.82 -9.48 27.09
N TYR A 757 -28.05 -10.21 26.29
CA TYR A 757 -28.06 -10.00 24.84
C TYR A 757 -29.41 -10.39 24.25
N LYS A 758 -30.11 -9.43 23.65
CA LYS A 758 -31.38 -9.65 22.97
C LYS A 758 -31.20 -9.49 21.48
N LEU A 759 -31.77 -10.42 20.73
CA LEU A 759 -31.79 -10.37 19.27
C LEU A 759 -32.54 -9.11 18.84
N ARG A 760 -31.91 -8.24 18.06
CA ARG A 760 -32.55 -7.03 17.51
C ARG A 760 -32.72 -7.06 16.01
N MET A 761 -31.86 -7.80 15.32
CA MET A 761 -31.89 -7.88 13.86
C MET A 761 -31.51 -9.30 13.43
N SER A 762 -32.29 -9.85 12.50
CA SER A 762 -31.99 -11.09 11.80
C SER A 762 -31.86 -10.79 10.32
N MET A 763 -30.67 -11.01 9.75
CA MET A 763 -30.40 -10.87 8.32
C MET A 763 -30.94 -12.12 7.61
N THR A 764 -32.12 -12.00 7.01
CA THR A 764 -32.88 -13.16 6.50
C THR A 764 -32.73 -13.39 5.01
N GLY A 765 -32.07 -12.49 4.27
CA GLY A 765 -31.84 -12.67 2.84
C GLY A 765 -30.65 -11.87 2.31
N TYR A 766 -29.84 -12.55 1.48
CA TYR A 766 -28.77 -11.96 0.69
C TYR A 766 -28.99 -12.27 -0.79
N ASP A 767 -28.60 -11.36 -1.69
CA ASP A 767 -28.59 -11.65 -3.12
C ASP A 767 -27.37 -12.48 -3.53
N SER A 768 -27.33 -12.87 -4.81
CA SER A 768 -26.20 -13.60 -5.41
C SER A 768 -24.93 -12.75 -5.58
N ARG A 769 -24.86 -11.56 -5.00
CA ARG A 769 -23.69 -10.67 -4.99
C ARG A 769 -23.21 -10.40 -3.55
N GLY A 770 -23.90 -10.96 -2.54
CA GLY A 770 -23.59 -10.80 -1.13
C GLY A 770 -24.21 -9.56 -0.50
N ASN A 771 -25.10 -8.84 -1.20
CA ASN A 771 -25.81 -7.69 -0.65
C ASN A 771 -26.96 -8.15 0.26
N LEU A 772 -27.15 -7.47 1.39
CA LEU A 772 -28.30 -7.70 2.27
C LEU A 772 -29.57 -7.19 1.60
N ILE A 773 -30.49 -8.08 1.27
CA ILE A 773 -31.77 -7.73 0.62
C ILE A 773 -32.98 -7.84 1.55
N GLN A 774 -32.82 -8.49 2.71
CA GLN A 774 -33.89 -8.62 3.68
C GLN A 774 -33.36 -8.80 5.11
N TYR A 775 -33.95 -8.08 6.05
CA TYR A 775 -33.74 -8.30 7.48
C TYR A 775 -35.04 -8.11 8.26
N SER A 776 -35.14 -8.75 9.42
CA SER A 776 -36.27 -8.58 10.35
C SER A 776 -35.77 -8.02 11.67
N LEU A 777 -36.51 -7.06 12.24
CA LEU A 777 -36.23 -6.49 13.55
C LEU A 777 -36.98 -7.25 14.65
N SER A 778 -36.58 -7.04 15.90
CA SER A 778 -37.19 -7.70 17.08
C SER A 778 -38.66 -7.38 17.29
N ASP A 779 -39.16 -6.27 16.74
CA ASP A 779 -40.58 -5.90 16.79
C ASP A 779 -41.44 -6.67 15.76
N GLY A 780 -40.82 -7.56 14.98
CA GLY A 780 -41.46 -8.34 13.92
C GLY A 780 -41.53 -7.62 12.57
N SER A 781 -41.12 -6.34 12.49
CA SER A 781 -41.04 -5.62 11.22
C SER A 781 -39.97 -6.26 10.33
N THR A 782 -40.28 -6.38 9.04
CA THR A 782 -39.35 -6.89 8.03
C THR A 782 -39.05 -5.79 7.05
N HIS A 783 -37.78 -5.55 6.80
CA HIS A 783 -37.27 -4.58 5.85
C HIS A 783 -36.66 -5.30 4.66
N SER A 784 -36.94 -4.79 3.47
CA SER A 784 -36.46 -5.35 2.21
C SER A 784 -35.83 -4.27 1.35
N MET A 785 -34.76 -4.64 0.64
CA MET A 785 -33.97 -3.74 -0.19
C MET A 785 -33.88 -4.30 -1.60
N LEU A 786 -33.98 -3.42 -2.60
CA LEU A 786 -33.71 -3.73 -3.99
C LEU A 786 -32.46 -2.97 -4.42
N TYR A 787 -31.59 -3.65 -5.14
CA TYR A 787 -30.37 -3.08 -5.70
C TYR A 787 -30.47 -2.94 -7.21
N GLY A 788 -29.83 -1.91 -7.74
CA GLY A 788 -29.64 -1.69 -9.17
C GLY A 788 -28.21 -1.25 -9.47
N TYR A 789 -27.95 -0.87 -10.72
CA TYR A 789 -26.64 -0.49 -11.23
C TYR A 789 -25.64 -1.65 -11.06
N GLU A 790 -26.00 -2.80 -11.62
CA GLU A 790 -25.29 -4.08 -11.46
C GLU A 790 -25.27 -4.58 -10.01
N GLY A 791 -26.21 -4.13 -9.17
CA GLY A 791 -26.28 -4.49 -7.76
C GLY A 791 -25.30 -3.72 -6.87
N GLU A 792 -24.88 -2.53 -7.28
CA GLU A 792 -23.97 -1.66 -6.50
C GLU A 792 -24.73 -0.72 -5.57
N TYR A 793 -25.88 -0.22 -6.00
CA TYR A 793 -26.60 0.81 -5.26
C TYR A 793 -28.00 0.35 -4.89
N VAL A 794 -28.42 0.67 -3.66
CA VAL A 794 -29.82 0.50 -3.23
C VAL A 794 -30.70 1.44 -4.05
N VAL A 795 -31.71 0.88 -4.72
CA VAL A 795 -32.69 1.62 -5.52
C VAL A 795 -34.07 1.68 -4.86
N ALA A 796 -34.37 0.76 -3.94
CA ALA A 796 -35.56 0.84 -3.11
C ALA A 796 -35.33 0.20 -1.74
N GLU A 797 -35.97 0.77 -0.73
CA GLU A 797 -36.08 0.22 0.62
C GLU A 797 -37.55 0.22 1.03
N ALA A 798 -38.04 -0.91 1.51
CA ALA A 798 -39.43 -1.07 1.94
C ALA A 798 -39.51 -1.68 3.34
N SER A 799 -40.34 -1.09 4.20
CA SER A 799 -40.59 -1.56 5.58
C SER A 799 -41.86 -2.41 5.66
N ASN A 800 -41.95 -3.29 6.66
CA ASN A 800 -43.07 -4.22 6.88
C ASN A 800 -43.40 -5.14 5.69
N THR A 801 -42.38 -5.61 4.96
CA THR A 801 -42.59 -6.50 3.81
C THR A 801 -41.35 -7.35 3.48
N THR A 802 -41.57 -8.45 2.77
CA THR A 802 -40.52 -9.34 2.24
C THR A 802 -40.18 -8.98 0.79
N VAL A 803 -38.96 -9.31 0.36
CA VAL A 803 -38.42 -8.87 -0.93
C VAL A 803 -39.25 -9.39 -2.13
N GLY A 804 -39.89 -10.55 -2.02
CA GLY A 804 -40.74 -11.12 -3.07
C GLY A 804 -42.06 -10.36 -3.31
N ASN A 805 -42.51 -9.58 -2.32
CA ASN A 805 -43.76 -8.81 -2.36
C ASN A 805 -43.59 -7.36 -2.83
N ILE A 806 -42.36 -6.96 -3.15
CA ILE A 806 -42.05 -5.63 -3.67
C ILE A 806 -41.53 -5.72 -5.10
N ALA A 807 -41.76 -4.67 -5.87
CA ALA A 807 -41.01 -4.39 -7.07
C ALA A 807 -40.89 -2.88 -7.28
N PHE A 808 -39.74 -2.44 -7.78
CA PHE A 808 -39.45 -1.06 -8.10
C PHE A 808 -38.63 -0.95 -9.38
N THR A 809 -38.98 -0.02 -10.24
CA THR A 809 -38.07 0.44 -11.29
C THR A 809 -38.35 1.90 -11.63
N SER A 810 -37.28 2.66 -11.77
CA SER A 810 -37.23 3.97 -12.42
C SER A 810 -36.65 3.87 -13.83
N PHE A 811 -36.51 2.65 -14.37
CA PHE A 811 -36.03 2.39 -15.73
C PHE A 811 -34.58 2.81 -16.01
N GLU A 812 -33.82 3.20 -14.99
CA GLU A 812 -32.44 3.65 -15.11
C GLU A 812 -31.49 2.55 -15.58
N THR A 813 -31.69 1.32 -15.07
CA THR A 813 -30.85 0.16 -15.32
C THR A 813 -31.61 -0.97 -16.01
N SER A 814 -30.90 -1.94 -16.58
CA SER A 814 -31.50 -3.15 -17.17
C SER A 814 -32.11 -4.09 -16.12
N GLU A 815 -31.82 -3.88 -14.84
CA GLU A 815 -32.42 -4.64 -13.75
C GLU A 815 -33.88 -4.23 -13.59
N LYS A 816 -34.77 -5.21 -13.71
CA LYS A 816 -36.22 -4.97 -13.71
C LYS A 816 -36.80 -4.77 -12.30
N GLY A 817 -35.96 -4.86 -11.26
CA GLY A 817 -36.30 -4.62 -9.86
C GLY A 817 -37.57 -5.35 -9.40
N GLY A 818 -37.72 -6.61 -9.80
CA GLY A 818 -38.86 -7.46 -9.47
C GLY A 818 -39.99 -7.48 -10.51
N TRP A 819 -39.99 -6.57 -11.48
CA TRP A 819 -40.96 -6.53 -12.58
C TRP A 819 -40.59 -7.47 -13.73
N THR A 820 -41.59 -7.84 -14.53
CA THR A 820 -41.42 -8.58 -15.80
C THR A 820 -41.94 -7.74 -16.95
N TYR A 821 -41.06 -7.35 -17.87
CA TYR A 821 -41.37 -6.68 -19.13
C TYR A 821 -40.25 -6.87 -20.15
N ALA A 822 -40.61 -6.90 -21.44
CA ALA A 822 -39.67 -7.13 -22.56
C ALA A 822 -39.25 -5.84 -23.28
N GLY A 823 -40.00 -4.74 -23.09
CA GLY A 823 -39.74 -3.48 -23.76
C GLY A 823 -38.45 -2.80 -23.32
N VAL A 824 -37.89 -1.98 -24.21
CA VAL A 824 -36.68 -1.19 -23.96
C VAL A 824 -37.04 0.14 -23.27
N GLU A 825 -36.27 0.52 -22.27
CA GLU A 825 -36.36 1.81 -21.60
C GLU A 825 -35.85 2.95 -22.51
N SER A 826 -36.51 4.11 -22.47
CA SER A 826 -36.19 5.24 -23.34
C SER A 826 -35.52 6.36 -22.54
N SER A 827 -34.43 6.90 -23.07
CA SER A 827 -33.79 8.09 -22.50
C SER A 827 -34.63 9.33 -22.82
N VAL A 828 -34.69 10.27 -21.87
CA VAL A 828 -35.35 11.57 -22.06
C VAL A 828 -34.38 12.72 -21.79
N MET A 829 -34.78 13.94 -22.18
CA MET A 829 -33.97 15.13 -21.86
C MET A 829 -33.91 15.35 -20.34
N SER A 830 -32.85 16.01 -19.89
CA SER A 830 -32.68 16.33 -18.47
C SER A 830 -33.89 17.11 -17.94
N GLY A 831 -34.46 16.65 -16.82
CA GLY A 831 -35.65 17.25 -16.21
C GLY A 831 -36.99 16.79 -16.79
N GLU A 832 -37.00 16.00 -17.87
CA GLU A 832 -38.25 15.48 -18.46
C GLU A 832 -38.72 14.18 -17.79
N ALA A 833 -37.81 13.39 -17.20
CA ALA A 833 -38.17 12.23 -16.37
C ALA A 833 -38.65 12.70 -14.99
N LYS A 834 -39.53 11.93 -14.35
CA LYS A 834 -39.94 12.22 -12.97
C LYS A 834 -38.83 11.84 -11.98
N SER A 835 -38.06 10.80 -12.28
CA SER A 835 -36.86 10.41 -11.56
C SER A 835 -35.75 10.08 -12.55
N GLY A 836 -34.48 10.20 -12.14
CA GLY A 836 -33.37 9.76 -12.99
C GLY A 836 -33.32 10.42 -14.39
N SER A 837 -33.29 9.63 -15.45
CA SER A 837 -33.21 10.05 -16.86
C SER A 837 -33.88 9.15 -17.86
N LYS A 838 -34.47 8.04 -17.43
CA LYS A 838 -35.17 7.12 -18.31
C LYS A 838 -36.62 6.99 -17.92
N VAL A 839 -37.42 6.65 -18.90
CA VAL A 839 -38.84 6.36 -18.76
C VAL A 839 -39.18 5.12 -19.57
N TYR A 840 -40.36 4.56 -19.35
CA TYR A 840 -40.85 3.45 -20.13
C TYR A 840 -42.08 3.82 -20.94
N LEU A 841 -42.02 3.64 -22.26
CA LEU A 841 -43.18 3.82 -23.13
C LEU A 841 -43.98 2.52 -23.17
N LEU A 842 -45.27 2.56 -22.81
CA LEU A 842 -46.12 1.36 -22.74
C LEU A 842 -46.30 0.63 -24.08
N ASN A 843 -46.04 1.31 -25.21
CA ASN A 843 -45.95 0.68 -26.53
C ASN A 843 -44.91 -0.44 -26.60
N ASN A 844 -43.87 -0.38 -25.76
CA ASN A 844 -42.78 -1.34 -25.78
C ASN A 844 -43.17 -2.67 -25.11
N GLY A 845 -44.37 -2.75 -24.51
CA GLY A 845 -44.94 -3.97 -23.98
C GLY A 845 -45.52 -3.78 -22.58
N GLN A 846 -46.38 -4.70 -22.17
CA GLN A 846 -46.97 -4.69 -20.83
C GLN A 846 -45.93 -4.95 -19.75
N ILE A 847 -46.12 -4.33 -18.58
CA ILE A 847 -45.34 -4.56 -17.38
C ILE A 847 -46.17 -5.38 -16.40
N THR A 848 -45.58 -6.44 -15.87
CA THR A 848 -46.31 -7.38 -15.00
C THR A 848 -45.55 -7.71 -13.72
N LYS A 849 -46.30 -7.93 -12.64
CA LYS A 849 -45.82 -8.59 -11.41
C LYS A 849 -46.91 -9.54 -10.93
N SER A 850 -46.53 -10.79 -10.71
CA SER A 850 -47.39 -11.82 -10.14
C SER A 850 -46.98 -12.16 -8.70
N GLY A 851 -47.79 -12.98 -8.04
CA GLY A 851 -47.50 -13.49 -6.70
C GLY A 851 -47.57 -12.42 -5.61
N LEU A 852 -48.44 -11.43 -5.76
CA LEU A 852 -48.66 -10.36 -4.79
C LEU A 852 -49.85 -10.68 -3.89
N GLY A 853 -49.74 -10.30 -2.62
CA GLY A 853 -50.91 -10.16 -1.74
C GLY A 853 -51.75 -8.92 -2.08
N ALA A 854 -52.46 -8.36 -1.09
CA ALA A 854 -53.02 -7.02 -1.22
C ALA A 854 -51.88 -5.99 -1.34
N TYR A 855 -51.92 -5.16 -2.39
CA TYR A 855 -50.85 -4.23 -2.71
C TYR A 855 -51.36 -2.80 -2.95
N LYS A 856 -50.45 -1.85 -2.78
CA LYS A 856 -50.49 -0.51 -3.34
C LYS A 856 -49.56 -0.46 -4.56
N LEU A 857 -50.11 -0.02 -5.68
CA LEU A 857 -49.37 0.28 -6.90
C LEU A 857 -49.31 1.79 -7.04
N SER A 858 -48.12 2.35 -7.24
CA SER A 858 -47.95 3.76 -7.55
C SER A 858 -46.92 3.98 -8.64
N PHE A 859 -47.21 4.87 -9.57
CA PHE A 859 -46.30 5.26 -10.65
C PHE A 859 -46.72 6.58 -11.26
N TRP A 860 -45.79 7.26 -11.92
CA TRP A 860 -46.06 8.50 -12.62
C TRP A 860 -46.33 8.24 -14.09
N ILE A 861 -47.32 8.93 -14.65
CA ILE A 861 -47.66 8.86 -16.06
C ILE A 861 -47.62 10.23 -16.71
N ARG A 862 -47.29 10.24 -18.00
CA ARG A 862 -47.39 11.40 -18.88
C ARG A 862 -47.68 10.93 -20.31
N ARG A 863 -48.29 11.77 -21.12
CA ARG A 863 -48.52 11.50 -22.54
C ARG A 863 -47.22 11.54 -23.33
N ASN A 864 -47.02 10.59 -24.23
CA ASN A 864 -45.97 10.66 -25.24
C ASN A 864 -46.37 11.64 -26.34
N SER A 865 -45.50 12.62 -26.65
CA SER A 865 -45.81 13.76 -27.52
C SER A 865 -46.57 13.38 -28.80
N GLY A 866 -47.67 14.09 -29.09
CA GLY A 866 -48.45 13.94 -30.32
C GLY A 866 -49.35 12.71 -30.42
N THR A 867 -49.30 11.76 -29.46
CA THR A 867 -50.16 10.56 -29.47
C THR A 867 -51.15 10.61 -28.29
N ALA A 868 -52.42 10.26 -28.51
CA ALA A 868 -53.38 10.07 -27.42
C ALA A 868 -52.94 8.89 -26.55
N GLY A 869 -52.75 9.14 -25.26
CA GLY A 869 -52.33 8.12 -24.30
C GLY A 869 -53.50 7.25 -23.84
N THR A 870 -53.29 5.94 -23.79
CA THR A 870 -54.16 4.97 -23.12
C THR A 870 -53.37 4.26 -22.02
N LEU A 871 -54.08 3.87 -20.97
CA LEU A 871 -53.56 3.10 -19.86
C LEU A 871 -54.65 2.12 -19.39
N ALA A 872 -54.29 0.87 -19.21
CA ALA A 872 -55.12 -0.14 -18.59
C ALA A 872 -54.32 -0.84 -17.48
N ILE A 873 -54.98 -1.06 -16.34
CA ILE A 873 -54.39 -1.76 -15.21
C ILE A 873 -55.27 -2.98 -14.93
N ASN A 874 -54.68 -4.17 -15.01
CA ASN A 874 -55.39 -5.45 -14.97
C ASN A 874 -56.56 -5.53 -15.97
N GLY A 875 -56.34 -5.01 -17.18
CA GLY A 875 -57.35 -4.97 -18.24
C GLY A 875 -58.44 -3.91 -18.06
N THR A 876 -58.48 -3.21 -16.93
CA THR A 876 -59.44 -2.12 -16.69
C THR A 876 -58.84 -0.80 -17.16
N ALA A 877 -59.56 -0.08 -18.02
CA ALA A 877 -59.12 1.21 -18.54
C ALA A 877 -59.02 2.26 -17.40
N TYR A 878 -57.90 2.99 -17.36
CA TYR A 878 -57.71 4.11 -16.44
C TYR A 878 -58.56 5.31 -16.87
N THR A 879 -59.38 5.83 -15.96
CA THR A 879 -60.31 6.93 -16.23
C THR A 879 -59.77 8.32 -15.89
N GLY A 880 -58.57 8.40 -15.30
CA GLY A 880 -57.91 9.67 -14.98
C GLY A 880 -57.34 10.37 -16.22
N THR A 881 -56.87 11.60 -16.04
CA THR A 881 -56.31 12.42 -17.12
C THR A 881 -54.91 11.98 -17.48
N ILE A 882 -54.67 11.72 -18.78
CA ILE A 882 -53.34 11.48 -19.35
C ILE A 882 -53.01 12.64 -20.30
N ASP A 883 -52.18 13.58 -19.81
CA ASP A 883 -51.79 14.79 -20.52
C ASP A 883 -50.27 14.99 -20.50
N ASN A 884 -49.80 16.16 -20.93
CA ASN A 884 -48.36 16.45 -21.03
C ASN A 884 -47.71 16.77 -19.67
N THR A 885 -48.42 16.60 -18.55
CA THR A 885 -47.92 16.80 -17.19
C THR A 885 -47.75 15.46 -16.50
N TRP A 886 -46.74 15.32 -15.65
CA TRP A 886 -46.59 14.13 -14.80
C TRP A 886 -47.75 14.05 -13.80
N ARG A 887 -48.50 12.95 -13.86
CA ARG A 887 -49.63 12.64 -12.97
C ARG A 887 -49.30 11.38 -12.19
N LEU A 888 -49.44 11.42 -10.86
CA LEU A 888 -49.29 10.24 -10.02
C LEU A 888 -50.56 9.37 -10.14
N VAL A 889 -50.38 8.09 -10.45
CA VAL A 889 -51.40 7.06 -10.36
C VAL A 889 -51.17 6.27 -9.09
N GLU A 890 -52.18 6.15 -8.24
CA GLU A 890 -52.17 5.26 -7.08
C GLU A 890 -53.42 4.40 -7.10
N ILE A 891 -53.24 3.08 -7.03
CA ILE A 891 -54.34 2.12 -6.92
C ILE A 891 -54.02 1.05 -5.89
N SER A 892 -55.07 0.42 -5.37
CA SER A 892 -54.94 -0.81 -4.60
C SER A 892 -55.44 -2.00 -5.42
N GLY A 893 -54.83 -3.17 -5.21
CA GLY A 893 -55.21 -4.40 -5.89
C GLY A 893 -54.74 -5.64 -5.14
N SER A 894 -54.89 -6.82 -5.75
CA SER A 894 -54.45 -8.08 -5.17
C SER A 894 -54.03 -9.10 -6.22
N GLY A 895 -53.15 -10.04 -5.87
CA GLY A 895 -52.79 -11.19 -6.70
C GLY A 895 -51.72 -10.88 -7.74
N SER A 896 -52.09 -10.07 -8.74
CA SER A 896 -51.18 -9.64 -9.79
C SER A 896 -51.50 -8.22 -10.25
N VAL A 897 -50.51 -7.62 -10.91
CA VAL A 897 -50.65 -6.36 -11.61
C VAL A 897 -50.11 -6.52 -13.03
N THR A 898 -50.88 -6.06 -14.00
CA THR A 898 -50.51 -5.90 -15.41
C THR A 898 -50.81 -4.47 -15.81
N ILE A 899 -49.80 -3.75 -16.27
CA ILE A 899 -49.90 -2.39 -16.78
C ILE A 899 -49.68 -2.45 -18.28
N SER A 900 -50.66 -1.97 -19.05
CA SER A 900 -50.59 -1.93 -20.51
C SER A 900 -51.17 -0.62 -21.03
N GLY A 901 -50.83 -0.25 -22.26
CA GLY A 901 -51.26 1.01 -22.85
C GLY A 901 -50.51 1.35 -24.12
N SER A 902 -50.83 2.50 -24.70
CA SER A 902 -50.18 3.06 -25.88
C SER A 902 -50.10 4.58 -25.73
N GLY A 903 -49.07 5.23 -26.24
CA GLY A 903 -48.93 6.69 -26.16
C GLY A 903 -48.75 7.26 -24.74
N THR A 904 -48.46 6.40 -23.76
CA THR A 904 -48.28 6.77 -22.34
C THR A 904 -46.90 6.35 -21.89
N ILE A 905 -46.13 7.30 -21.34
CA ILE A 905 -44.85 7.04 -20.67
C ILE A 905 -45.06 6.88 -19.17
N VAL A 906 -44.28 5.99 -18.57
CA VAL A 906 -44.32 5.60 -17.16
C VAL A 906 -42.95 5.81 -16.53
N ASP A 907 -42.93 6.25 -15.28
CA ASP A 907 -41.73 6.40 -14.45
C ASP A 907 -42.06 6.11 -12.98
N GLU A 908 -41.04 5.84 -12.15
CA GLU A 908 -41.16 5.62 -10.71
C GLU A 908 -42.17 4.52 -10.35
N LEU A 909 -42.05 3.37 -10.99
CA LEU A 909 -43.02 2.28 -10.89
C LEU A 909 -42.77 1.42 -9.65
N ARG A 910 -43.69 1.52 -8.68
CA ARG A 910 -43.63 0.85 -7.37
C ARG A 910 -44.82 -0.06 -7.16
N VAL A 911 -44.56 -1.26 -6.65
CA VAL A 911 -45.59 -2.10 -6.03
C VAL A 911 -45.08 -2.64 -4.72
N HIS A 912 -45.91 -2.57 -3.70
CA HIS A 912 -45.61 -3.06 -2.36
C HIS A 912 -46.91 -3.32 -1.59
N PRO A 913 -46.91 -4.10 -0.50
CA PRO A 913 -48.11 -4.31 0.31
C PRO A 913 -48.78 -3.02 0.81
N THR A 914 -50.09 -3.07 1.07
CA THR A 914 -50.87 -1.88 1.48
C THR A 914 -50.36 -1.24 2.78
N MET A 915 -49.81 -2.05 3.69
CA MET A 915 -49.31 -1.60 5.00
C MET A 915 -47.80 -1.30 5.02
N SER A 916 -47.10 -1.47 3.89
CA SER A 916 -45.67 -1.16 3.79
C SER A 916 -45.45 0.26 3.29
N GLN A 917 -44.28 0.81 3.58
CA GLN A 917 -43.81 2.07 3.02
C GLN A 917 -42.57 1.81 2.19
N MET A 918 -42.42 2.51 1.07
CA MET A 918 -41.26 2.36 0.18
C MET A 918 -40.61 3.72 -0.10
N THR A 919 -39.31 3.79 0.14
CA THR A 919 -38.44 4.90 -0.30
C THR A 919 -37.60 4.42 -1.47
N THR A 920 -37.38 5.28 -2.45
CA THR A 920 -36.73 4.91 -3.73
C THR A 920 -35.63 5.89 -4.08
N TYR A 921 -34.65 5.41 -4.83
CA TYR A 921 -33.44 6.13 -5.17
C TYR A 921 -33.03 5.89 -6.62
N THR A 922 -32.58 6.95 -7.30
CA THR A 922 -31.79 6.84 -8.53
C THR A 922 -30.39 7.36 -8.30
N HIS A 923 -29.42 6.89 -9.08
CA HIS A 923 -28.01 7.19 -8.90
C HIS A 923 -27.36 7.59 -10.21
N ARG A 924 -26.34 8.45 -10.13
CA ARG A 924 -25.36 8.63 -11.19
C ARG A 924 -24.09 7.90 -10.75
N PRO A 925 -23.74 6.75 -11.38
CA PRO A 925 -22.57 5.97 -10.99
C PRO A 925 -21.31 6.84 -10.91
N LEU A 926 -20.46 6.59 -9.92
CA LEU A 926 -19.26 7.38 -9.59
C LEU A 926 -19.48 8.83 -9.13
N VAL A 927 -20.72 9.31 -9.04
CA VAL A 927 -21.04 10.68 -8.62
C VAL A 927 -21.88 10.69 -7.35
N GLY A 928 -23.05 10.05 -7.34
CA GLY A 928 -23.91 9.96 -6.15
C GLY A 928 -25.39 9.78 -6.45
N ILE A 929 -26.24 9.93 -5.42
CA ILE A 929 -27.70 9.89 -5.55
C ILE A 929 -28.16 11.01 -6.47
N ARG A 930 -29.08 10.72 -7.38
CA ARG A 930 -29.65 11.70 -8.32
C ARG A 930 -31.06 12.12 -7.93
N SER A 931 -31.88 11.17 -7.50
CA SER A 931 -33.18 11.46 -6.91
C SER A 931 -33.47 10.51 -5.76
N GLN A 932 -34.22 11.01 -4.78
CA GLN A 932 -34.79 10.22 -3.69
C GLN A 932 -36.27 10.58 -3.59
N LEU A 933 -37.15 9.59 -3.58
CA LEU A 933 -38.56 9.83 -3.39
C LEU A 933 -39.08 9.08 -2.16
N ASP A 934 -39.85 9.79 -1.34
CA ASP A 934 -40.44 9.30 -0.10
C ASP A 934 -41.65 8.36 -0.33
N PRO A 935 -42.23 7.76 0.73
CA PRO A 935 -43.43 6.90 0.61
C PRO A 935 -44.69 7.58 0.07
N ARG A 936 -44.72 8.91 -0.01
CA ARG A 936 -45.81 9.72 -0.58
C ARG A 936 -45.52 10.13 -2.02
N ASN A 937 -44.48 9.57 -2.65
CA ASN A 937 -44.00 9.93 -3.98
C ASN A 937 -43.50 11.39 -4.08
N GLN A 938 -43.10 12.01 -2.97
CA GLN A 938 -42.49 13.34 -2.96
C GLN A 938 -40.97 13.21 -3.12
N GLY A 939 -40.43 13.93 -4.10
CA GLY A 939 -39.06 13.83 -4.56
C GLY A 939 -38.12 14.93 -4.09
N MET A 940 -36.89 14.50 -3.86
CA MET A 940 -35.68 15.29 -3.66
C MET A 940 -34.73 15.01 -4.81
N PHE A 941 -34.21 16.04 -5.47
CA PHE A 941 -33.32 15.93 -6.62
C PHE A 941 -31.97 16.54 -6.30
N TYR A 942 -30.91 15.84 -6.68
CA TYR A 942 -29.54 16.16 -6.34
C TYR A 942 -28.76 16.49 -7.62
N GLN A 943 -28.24 17.70 -7.66
CA GLN A 943 -27.42 18.20 -8.76
C GLN A 943 -25.98 18.33 -8.28
N TYR A 944 -25.05 18.06 -9.20
CA TYR A 944 -23.62 18.03 -8.91
C TYR A 944 -22.89 19.00 -9.82
N ASP A 945 -21.88 19.64 -9.25
CA ASP A 945 -20.97 20.50 -10.02
C ASP A 945 -20.11 19.65 -10.99
N PRO A 946 -19.34 20.29 -11.90
CA PRO A 946 -18.45 19.56 -12.81
C PRO A 946 -17.37 18.70 -12.13
N PHE A 947 -17.10 18.88 -10.83
CA PHE A 947 -16.21 17.99 -10.08
C PHE A 947 -16.92 16.72 -9.59
N GLY A 948 -18.24 16.64 -9.68
CA GLY A 948 -19.04 15.57 -9.11
C GLY A 948 -19.35 15.77 -7.63
N ARG A 949 -19.29 17.01 -7.12
CA ARG A 949 -19.65 17.35 -5.73
C ARG A 949 -21.08 17.87 -5.67
N LEU A 950 -21.80 17.61 -4.58
CA LEU A 950 -23.20 18.00 -4.43
C LEU A 950 -23.34 19.53 -4.43
N GLU A 951 -24.00 20.09 -5.42
CA GLU A 951 -24.15 21.54 -5.59
C GLU A 951 -25.53 22.01 -5.11
N THR A 952 -26.59 21.37 -5.58
CA THR A 952 -27.97 21.83 -5.31
C THR A 952 -28.87 20.65 -5.00
N VAL A 953 -29.75 20.85 -4.01
CA VAL A 953 -30.84 19.93 -3.68
C VAL A 953 -32.17 20.66 -3.86
N THR A 954 -33.05 20.12 -4.69
CA THR A 954 -34.39 20.70 -4.95
C THR A 954 -35.50 19.73 -4.61
N ASN A 955 -36.72 20.25 -4.40
CA ASN A 955 -37.94 19.43 -4.32
C ASN A 955 -38.60 19.24 -5.70
N ASP A 956 -39.73 18.52 -5.73
CA ASP A 956 -40.57 18.29 -6.91
C ASP A 956 -41.07 19.54 -7.64
N LEU A 957 -41.14 20.69 -6.96
CA LEU A 957 -41.57 21.96 -7.54
C LEU A 957 -40.40 22.75 -8.13
N GLY A 958 -39.18 22.18 -8.09
CA GLY A 958 -37.95 22.87 -8.48
C GLY A 958 -37.47 23.91 -7.46
N HIS A 959 -38.07 23.97 -6.27
CA HIS A 959 -37.61 24.88 -5.23
C HIS A 959 -36.30 24.36 -4.64
N VAL A 960 -35.30 25.23 -4.57
CA VAL A 960 -34.03 24.95 -3.91
C VAL A 960 -34.26 24.80 -2.40
N LEU A 961 -33.89 23.64 -1.88
CA LEU A 961 -33.93 23.34 -0.45
C LEU A 961 -32.56 23.54 0.20
N LYS A 962 -31.49 23.20 -0.53
CA LYS A 962 -30.10 23.41 -0.11
C LYS A 962 -29.25 23.74 -1.33
N HIS A 963 -28.27 24.62 -1.15
CA HIS A 963 -27.23 24.91 -2.14
C HIS A 963 -25.87 24.95 -1.43
N TYR A 964 -24.85 24.42 -2.09
CA TYR A 964 -23.50 24.27 -1.58
C TYR A 964 -22.53 24.95 -2.52
N GLU A 965 -21.76 25.88 -1.97
CA GLU A 965 -20.62 26.48 -2.66
C GLU A 965 -19.33 25.94 -2.04
N TYR A 966 -18.44 25.44 -2.90
CA TYR A 966 -17.18 24.84 -2.46
C TYR A 966 -16.01 25.79 -2.70
N THR A 967 -15.51 26.38 -1.63
CA THR A 967 -14.25 27.13 -1.62
C THR A 967 -13.11 26.28 -1.10
N TYR A 968 -11.90 26.44 -1.63
CA TYR A 968 -10.71 25.86 -1.03
C TYR A 968 -10.42 26.61 0.28
N ILE A 969 -10.70 25.99 1.42
CA ILE A 969 -10.29 26.50 2.73
C ILE A 969 -8.84 26.09 2.94
N SER A 970 -7.92 27.06 2.95
CA SER A 970 -6.56 26.84 3.44
C SER A 970 -6.58 26.81 4.97
N TYR A 971 -6.46 25.62 5.56
CA TYR A 971 -6.07 25.49 6.96
C TYR A 971 -4.55 25.63 7.13
#